data_AF-A0A817JNV5-F1
#
_entry.id   AF-A0A817JNV5-F1
#
_cell.length_a   1.000
_cell.length_b   1.000
_cell.length_c   1.000
_cell.angle_alpha   90.00
_cell.angle_beta   90.00
_cell.angle_gamma   90.00
#
_symmetry.space_group_name_H-M   'P 1'
#
loop_
_entity.id
_entity.type
_entity.pdbx_description
1 polymer ?
#
loop_
_entity_poly.entity_id
_entity_poly.type
_entity_poly.pdbx_seq_one_letter_code
_entity_poly.pdbx_strand_id
1 'polypeptide(L)'
;MTMAARYRLEERPEVGSQQYKIVCSFNLIRSLLDGKHISNTQYAFDYLETALQRLKQVTPKQRLLLNSFLKIHFYNLTKGLQEQLRMDKLAHLVGSAFSIPNWHLRKHQTVQRSYLLERPNGSVQFKCQTCLLHSSEPNILLATITELDNTKLPQIFNELFPPSIMQTSLDQPLNMIMNTNHLLGQIIRILHEKAKRAKFYKNYTQSRLLLTQAIDFLSPLHHQDMSIGQLIKYLHYDRLLFDLSEAISKQTYLDNENNLWEKCQSFLTENHSENDINTDLVRVALAYALSRNEIQFIQSLLPAIRRTRPYLELAKTFARLLNNENPTQIRPEFARELWDRILDILSEKSQGPVGNKQSRNRHQQSNSLNDKLSVVDLQKFLINIHHPILIQIIFSLLSRLYSFILVEQSHVDIYSEYSRYWPTSIDNRQRSIRISTVAQIIQVIFEHIQTLKYLPIQIKSSLYRTQADIYLTLQQYTQAMHAYIDAISIETAIFSSSTINQPDDMMIRNMIKAALQLGYHTQVACISQLLSTPDYNIIFKTLQENYMNDDIDDYYECIWDLALLESLINNLNIRGYEDKKRLAIRICKQKDLNGNNSDEIRFRMIRVKKRLLYKQLLAHYLLPHCRLYRSRAMMKFHYQQINFD
;
A
#
# COMPACT_ATOMS: atom_id res chain seq x y z
N MET A 1 37.76 -39.97 -18.86
CA MET A 1 36.48 -39.40 -19.33
C MET A 1 36.66 -37.91 -19.55
N THR A 2 36.44 -37.41 -20.76
CA THR A 2 36.59 -35.98 -21.10
C THR A 2 35.49 -35.14 -20.44
N MET A 3 35.74 -33.86 -20.16
CA MET A 3 34.76 -32.94 -19.57
C MET A 3 33.46 -32.87 -20.39
N ALA A 4 33.56 -32.87 -21.72
CA ALA A 4 32.40 -32.86 -22.61
C ALA A 4 31.52 -34.11 -22.45
N ALA A 5 32.11 -35.28 -22.19
CA ALA A 5 31.35 -36.51 -21.95
C ALA A 5 30.62 -36.52 -20.60
N ARG A 6 31.02 -35.66 -19.65
CA ARG A 6 30.40 -35.54 -18.32
C ARG A 6 29.27 -34.53 -18.27
N TYR A 7 29.40 -33.39 -18.97
CA TYR A 7 28.28 -32.46 -19.15
C TYR A 7 27.12 -33.13 -19.91
N ARG A 8 27.42 -33.96 -20.91
CA ARG A 8 26.41 -34.81 -21.58
C ARG A 8 25.76 -35.87 -20.66
N LEU A 9 26.37 -36.18 -19.51
CA LEU A 9 25.78 -37.06 -18.50
C LEU A 9 24.93 -36.29 -17.47
N GLU A 10 25.10 -34.98 -17.31
CA GLU A 10 24.16 -34.13 -16.55
C GLU A 10 22.84 -33.93 -17.27
N GLU A 11 22.86 -33.93 -18.60
CA GLU A 11 21.67 -33.75 -19.43
C GLU A 11 20.79 -35.02 -19.56
N ARG A 12 21.26 -36.16 -19.04
CA ARG A 12 20.56 -37.47 -19.15
C ARG A 12 19.60 -37.82 -18.02
N PRO A 13 19.92 -37.57 -16.72
CA PRO A 13 18.97 -37.84 -15.66
C PRO A 13 17.89 -36.75 -15.59
N GLU A 14 16.67 -37.14 -15.23
CA GLU A 14 15.57 -36.19 -15.03
C GLU A 14 15.98 -35.10 -14.01
N VAL A 15 15.77 -33.84 -14.39
CA VAL A 15 16.11 -32.67 -13.57
C VAL A 15 15.43 -32.79 -12.21
N GLY A 16 16.22 -32.79 -11.14
CA GLY A 16 15.73 -32.91 -9.76
C GLY A 16 15.74 -34.34 -9.17
N SER A 17 16.00 -35.37 -9.99
CA SER A 17 16.21 -36.74 -9.50
C SER A 17 17.43 -36.83 -8.57
N GLN A 18 17.46 -37.84 -7.69
CA GLN A 18 18.59 -38.07 -6.78
C GLN A 18 19.92 -38.25 -7.54
N GLN A 19 19.87 -38.94 -8.68
CA GLN A 19 21.03 -39.15 -9.55
C GLN A 19 21.51 -37.82 -10.17
N TYR A 20 20.58 -36.97 -10.65
CA TYR A 20 20.89 -35.63 -11.16
C TYR A 20 21.58 -34.78 -10.09
N LYS A 21 21.02 -34.74 -8.86
CA LYS A 21 21.61 -33.98 -7.74
C LYS A 21 23.03 -34.43 -7.39
N ILE A 22 23.28 -35.75 -7.38
CA ILE A 22 24.62 -36.31 -7.13
C ILE A 22 25.60 -35.88 -8.23
N VAL A 23 25.23 -36.05 -9.51
CA VAL A 23 26.08 -35.69 -10.64
C VAL A 23 26.40 -34.19 -10.63
N CYS A 24 25.39 -33.32 -10.43
CA CYS A 24 25.58 -31.88 -10.29
C CYS A 24 26.52 -31.52 -9.13
N SER A 25 26.43 -32.22 -7.99
CA SER A 25 27.31 -31.98 -6.83
C SER A 25 28.79 -32.29 -7.15
N PHE A 26 29.05 -33.40 -7.85
CA PHE A 26 30.41 -33.77 -8.22
C PHE A 26 31.00 -32.88 -9.32
N ASN A 27 30.19 -32.49 -10.30
CA ASN A 27 30.62 -31.60 -11.38
C ASN A 27 30.80 -30.17 -10.90
N LEU A 28 29.99 -29.70 -9.94
CA LEU A 28 30.20 -28.44 -9.22
C LEU A 28 31.57 -28.41 -8.56
N ILE A 29 31.87 -29.40 -7.71
CA ILE A 29 33.15 -29.49 -7.00
C ILE A 29 34.32 -29.56 -7.99
N ARG A 30 34.19 -30.35 -9.06
CA ARG A 30 35.26 -30.46 -10.04
C ARG A 30 35.47 -29.18 -10.84
N SER A 31 34.41 -28.49 -11.24
CA SER A 31 34.49 -27.19 -11.92
C SER A 31 35.15 -26.16 -11.03
N LEU A 32 34.85 -26.18 -9.72
CA LEU A 32 35.53 -25.37 -8.72
C LEU A 32 37.02 -25.70 -8.59
N LEU A 33 37.37 -26.97 -8.52
CA LEU A 33 38.77 -27.42 -8.42
C LEU A 33 39.58 -27.10 -9.68
N ASP A 34 38.94 -27.10 -10.85
CA ASP A 34 39.52 -26.79 -12.14
C ASP A 34 39.51 -25.26 -12.44
N GLY A 35 38.94 -24.43 -11.57
CA GLY A 35 38.85 -22.98 -11.73
C GLY A 35 37.91 -22.51 -12.86
N LYS A 36 36.90 -23.32 -13.19
CA LYS A 36 35.94 -23.06 -14.27
C LYS A 36 34.63 -22.47 -13.74
N HIS A 37 33.89 -21.81 -14.63
CA HIS A 37 32.58 -21.27 -14.31
C HIS A 37 31.62 -22.39 -13.87
N ILE A 38 30.79 -22.07 -12.88
CA ILE A 38 29.84 -23.00 -12.27
C ILE A 38 28.48 -22.78 -12.93
N SER A 39 27.88 -23.84 -13.47
CA SER A 39 26.46 -23.87 -13.83
C SER A 39 25.64 -24.58 -12.74
N ASN A 40 24.44 -24.06 -12.45
CA ASN A 40 23.37 -24.71 -11.67
C ASN A 40 23.73 -25.17 -10.24
N THR A 41 23.93 -24.23 -9.31
CA THR A 41 24.20 -24.54 -7.88
C THR A 41 22.98 -25.04 -7.10
N GLN A 42 21.77 -24.84 -7.61
CA GLN A 42 20.52 -25.03 -6.86
C GLN A 42 20.29 -26.48 -6.38
N TYR A 43 20.81 -27.47 -7.11
CA TYR A 43 20.60 -28.90 -6.82
C TYR A 43 21.82 -29.61 -6.24
N ALA A 44 22.95 -28.91 -6.15
CA ALA A 44 24.25 -29.48 -5.81
C ALA A 44 24.52 -29.52 -4.30
N PHE A 45 23.70 -28.87 -3.47
CA PHE A 45 23.93 -28.79 -2.02
C PHE A 45 23.57 -30.06 -1.27
N ASP A 46 22.59 -30.82 -1.78
CA ASP A 46 22.08 -32.00 -1.09
C ASP A 46 23.15 -33.09 -0.90
N TYR A 47 24.13 -33.18 -1.81
CA TYR A 47 25.21 -34.17 -1.76
C TYR A 47 26.62 -33.56 -1.72
N LEU A 48 26.73 -32.24 -1.51
CA LEU A 48 28.01 -31.52 -1.48
C LEU A 48 28.91 -32.02 -0.36
N GLU A 49 28.33 -32.33 0.80
CA GLU A 49 29.05 -32.90 1.96
C GLU A 49 29.67 -34.25 1.62
N THR A 50 28.88 -35.16 1.04
CA THR A 50 29.33 -36.49 0.62
C THR A 50 30.41 -36.41 -0.45
N ALA A 51 30.29 -35.46 -1.37
CA ALA A 51 31.24 -35.28 -2.46
C ALA A 51 32.57 -34.67 -1.95
N LEU A 52 32.53 -33.73 -1.00
CA LEU A 52 33.72 -33.19 -0.34
C LEU A 52 34.44 -34.23 0.54
N GLN A 53 33.71 -35.05 1.30
CA GLN A 53 34.29 -36.13 2.12
C GLN A 53 35.11 -37.15 1.30
N ARG A 54 34.77 -37.32 0.02
CA ARG A 54 35.48 -38.24 -0.88
C ARG A 54 36.76 -37.65 -1.48
N LEU A 55 37.04 -36.35 -1.28
CA LEU A 55 38.29 -35.72 -1.71
C LEU A 55 39.41 -36.07 -0.72
N LYS A 56 40.17 -37.14 -1.01
CA LYS A 56 41.26 -37.61 -0.13
C LYS A 56 42.45 -36.63 -0.03
N GLN A 57 42.68 -35.78 -1.04
CA GLN A 57 43.76 -34.80 -1.07
C GLN A 57 43.31 -33.53 -1.82
N VAL A 58 43.45 -32.36 -1.20
CA VAL A 58 43.11 -31.06 -1.77
C VAL A 58 44.34 -30.17 -1.70
N THR A 59 44.77 -29.62 -2.83
CA THR A 59 45.93 -28.69 -2.87
C THR A 59 45.61 -27.36 -2.18
N PRO A 60 46.61 -26.59 -1.71
CA PRO A 60 46.38 -25.28 -1.08
C PRO A 60 45.57 -24.31 -1.97
N LYS A 61 45.84 -24.33 -3.29
CA LYS A 61 45.13 -23.53 -4.29
C LYS A 61 43.66 -23.95 -4.43
N GLN A 62 43.39 -25.25 -4.43
CA GLN A 62 42.03 -25.78 -4.47
C GLN A 62 41.26 -25.49 -3.17
N ARG A 63 41.93 -25.52 -2.01
CA ARG A 63 41.35 -25.13 -0.72
C ARG A 63 40.92 -23.67 -0.72
N LEU A 64 41.70 -22.77 -1.31
CA LEU A 64 41.35 -21.35 -1.47
C LEU A 64 40.10 -21.16 -2.36
N LEU A 65 39.99 -21.91 -3.46
CA LEU A 65 38.84 -21.85 -4.35
C LEU A 65 37.56 -22.37 -3.67
N LEU A 66 37.64 -23.51 -2.99
CA LEU A 66 36.52 -24.06 -2.20
C LEU A 66 36.09 -23.10 -1.08
N ASN A 67 37.04 -22.48 -0.38
CA ASN A 67 36.75 -21.49 0.66
C ASN A 67 36.07 -20.24 0.08
N SER A 68 36.50 -19.77 -1.09
CA SER A 68 35.90 -18.61 -1.76
C SER A 68 34.47 -18.92 -2.22
N PHE A 69 34.24 -20.12 -2.75
CA PHE A 69 32.90 -20.58 -3.13
C PHE A 69 31.96 -20.68 -1.92
N LEU A 70 32.39 -21.33 -0.83
CA LEU A 70 31.58 -21.45 0.39
C LEU A 70 31.23 -20.07 0.97
N LYS A 71 32.14 -19.09 0.93
CA LYS A 71 31.87 -17.70 1.36
C LYS A 71 30.83 -17.00 0.50
N ILE A 72 30.97 -17.06 -0.83
CA ILE A 72 30.02 -16.44 -1.77
C ILE A 72 28.64 -17.08 -1.61
N HIS A 73 28.58 -18.39 -1.47
CA HIS A 73 27.31 -19.10 -1.36
C HIS A 73 26.65 -18.93 0.02
N PHE A 74 27.44 -18.83 1.09
CA PHE A 74 26.95 -18.47 2.42
C PHE A 74 26.28 -17.09 2.42
N TYR A 75 26.83 -16.11 1.70
CA TYR A 75 26.22 -14.79 1.58
C TYR A 75 24.82 -14.84 0.92
N ASN A 76 24.60 -15.81 0.04
CA ASN A 76 23.33 -15.99 -0.67
C ASN A 76 22.32 -16.87 0.10
N LEU A 77 22.78 -17.75 0.99
CA LEU A 77 21.95 -18.63 1.83
C LEU A 77 21.48 -17.88 3.08
N THR A 78 20.39 -17.13 2.94
CA THR A 78 19.77 -16.36 4.04
C THR A 78 18.68 -17.13 4.79
N LYS A 79 18.57 -18.46 4.62
CA LYS A 79 17.41 -19.23 5.09
C LYS A 79 17.75 -20.32 6.11
N GLY A 80 17.75 -19.93 7.39
CA GLY A 80 17.52 -20.85 8.51
C GLY A 80 18.77 -21.42 9.20
N LEU A 81 18.63 -21.67 10.51
CA LEU A 81 19.70 -22.16 11.40
C LEU A 81 20.27 -23.52 10.96
N GLN A 82 19.44 -24.39 10.38
CA GLN A 82 19.86 -25.71 9.91
C GLN A 82 20.81 -25.64 8.71
N GLU A 83 20.58 -24.72 7.77
CA GLU A 83 21.47 -24.52 6.63
C GLU A 83 22.82 -23.94 7.06
N GLN A 84 22.83 -23.08 8.08
CA GLN A 84 24.08 -22.55 8.66
C GLN A 84 24.91 -23.64 9.33
N LEU A 85 24.28 -24.49 10.15
CA LEU A 85 24.96 -25.63 10.78
C LEU A 85 25.52 -26.62 9.74
N ARG A 86 24.83 -26.78 8.61
CA ARG A 86 25.31 -27.60 7.48
C ARG A 86 26.52 -26.95 6.81
N MET A 87 26.54 -25.62 6.66
CA MET A 87 27.68 -24.88 6.10
C MET A 87 28.89 -24.87 7.02
N ASP A 88 28.71 -24.82 8.34
CA ASP A 88 29.80 -24.98 9.32
C ASP A 88 30.51 -26.33 9.16
N LYS A 89 29.74 -27.41 9.02
CA LYS A 89 30.29 -28.75 8.76
C LYS A 89 31.08 -28.80 7.45
N LEU A 90 30.58 -28.17 6.39
CA LEU A 90 31.27 -28.08 5.09
C LEU A 90 32.57 -27.27 5.19
N ALA A 91 32.58 -26.16 5.93
CA ALA A 91 33.76 -25.33 6.15
C ALA A 91 34.85 -26.09 6.93
N HIS A 92 34.44 -26.91 7.90
CA HIS A 92 35.35 -27.79 8.64
C HIS A 92 35.98 -28.86 7.72
N LEU A 93 35.19 -29.47 6.83
CA LEU A 93 35.68 -30.48 5.87
C LEU A 93 36.73 -29.93 4.89
N VAL A 94 36.61 -28.65 4.51
CA VAL A 94 37.59 -28.00 3.60
C VAL A 94 38.86 -27.54 4.36
N GLY A 95 38.87 -27.59 5.70
CA GLY A 95 39.99 -27.14 6.52
C GLY A 95 40.08 -25.61 6.56
N SER A 96 38.95 -24.92 6.49
CA SER A 96 38.88 -23.46 6.62
C SER A 96 38.80 -23.08 8.10
N ALA A 97 39.64 -22.15 8.55
CA ALA A 97 39.54 -21.51 9.86
C ALA A 97 38.60 -20.29 9.86
N PHE A 98 37.69 -20.19 8.89
CA PHE A 98 36.70 -19.13 8.89
C PHE A 98 35.65 -19.46 9.96
N SER A 99 35.78 -18.87 11.15
CA SER A 99 34.70 -18.86 12.12
C SER A 99 33.52 -18.12 11.49
N ILE A 100 32.39 -18.79 11.30
CA ILE A 100 31.17 -18.12 10.87
C ILE A 100 30.87 -17.07 11.93
N PRO A 101 30.90 -15.76 11.61
CA PRO A 101 30.48 -14.79 12.58
C PRO A 101 29.00 -15.05 12.83
N ASN A 102 28.65 -15.31 14.10
CA ASN A 102 27.30 -15.53 14.62
C ASN A 102 26.32 -14.42 14.21
N TRP A 103 25.88 -14.42 12.95
CA TRP A 103 25.03 -13.37 12.39
C TRP A 103 23.57 -13.50 12.86
N HIS A 104 23.10 -14.73 13.14
CA HIS A 104 21.75 -14.94 13.68
C HIS A 104 21.67 -14.82 15.20
N LEU A 105 22.72 -15.16 15.96
CA LEU A 105 22.73 -14.96 17.42
C LEU A 105 22.72 -13.46 17.81
N ARG A 106 23.28 -12.57 16.97
CA ARG A 106 23.19 -11.12 17.20
C ARG A 106 21.85 -10.48 16.81
N LYS A 107 21.05 -11.11 15.94
CA LYS A 107 19.70 -10.63 15.58
C LYS A 107 18.56 -11.31 16.36
N HIS A 108 18.82 -12.46 16.97
CA HIS A 108 17.90 -13.20 17.83
C HIS A 108 18.36 -13.29 19.30
N GLN A 109 19.19 -12.36 19.77
CA GLN A 109 18.89 -11.87 21.11
C GLN A 109 17.52 -11.21 20.97
N THR A 110 16.47 -11.92 21.41
CA THR A 110 15.31 -11.29 21.99
C THR A 110 15.87 -10.28 22.97
N VAL A 111 16.03 -9.04 22.51
CA VAL A 111 16.23 -7.90 23.39
C VAL A 111 14.97 -7.94 24.23
N GLN A 112 15.05 -8.55 25.41
CA GLN A 112 14.08 -8.36 26.44
C GLN A 112 14.01 -6.85 26.58
N ARG A 113 12.93 -6.24 26.07
CA ARG A 113 12.61 -4.85 26.34
C ARG A 113 12.12 -4.78 27.78
N SER A 114 12.98 -5.16 28.73
CA SER A 114 12.88 -4.65 30.09
C SER A 114 13.33 -3.19 29.99
N TYR A 115 12.35 -2.29 29.94
CA TYR A 115 12.64 -0.87 30.11
C TYR A 115 13.39 -0.71 31.44
N LEU A 116 14.47 0.06 31.43
CA LEU A 116 15.26 0.48 32.59
C LEU A 116 14.35 1.17 33.63
N LEU A 117 13.65 0.38 34.46
CA LEU A 117 12.80 0.86 35.56
C LEU A 117 13.57 1.01 36.87
N GLU A 118 14.83 0.58 36.92
CA GLU A 118 15.66 0.66 38.12
C GLU A 118 16.37 2.02 38.21
N ARG A 119 15.63 3.05 38.61
CA ARG A 119 16.24 4.17 39.36
C ARG A 119 15.96 3.93 40.86
N PRO A 120 16.97 3.58 41.67
CA PRO A 120 16.75 3.18 43.06
C PRO A 120 16.16 4.30 43.94
N ASN A 121 16.40 5.57 43.59
CA ASN A 121 16.16 6.72 44.48
C ASN A 121 14.91 7.58 44.14
N GLY A 122 13.99 7.11 43.30
CA GLY A 122 12.71 7.81 43.05
C GLY A 122 11.68 7.56 44.16
N SER A 123 10.84 8.55 44.47
CA SER A 123 9.67 8.34 45.35
C SER A 123 8.79 7.21 44.79
N VAL A 124 8.11 6.45 45.67
CA VAL A 124 7.19 5.36 45.29
C VAL A 124 6.18 5.84 44.24
N GLN A 125 5.72 7.09 44.39
CA GLN A 125 4.86 7.76 43.44
C GLN A 125 5.47 7.89 42.03
N PHE A 126 6.73 8.30 41.92
CA PHE A 126 7.41 8.43 40.62
C PHE A 126 7.64 7.06 39.96
N LYS A 127 7.98 6.03 40.76
CA LYS A 127 8.11 4.65 40.27
C LYS A 127 6.78 4.13 39.73
N CYS A 128 5.69 4.32 40.47
CA CYS A 128 4.34 3.93 40.05
C CYS A 128 3.87 4.69 38.81
N GLN A 129 4.13 6.01 38.71
CA GLN A 129 3.83 6.81 37.51
C GLN A 129 4.59 6.30 36.28
N THR A 130 5.86 6.00 36.43
CA THR A 130 6.71 5.47 35.36
C THR A 130 6.22 4.08 34.93
N CYS A 131 5.88 3.21 35.88
CA CYS A 131 5.28 1.91 35.60
C CYS A 131 3.91 2.04 34.90
N LEU A 132 3.04 2.94 35.34
CA LEU A 132 1.75 3.21 34.69
C LEU A 132 1.91 3.77 33.29
N LEU A 133 2.98 4.52 32.98
CA LEU A 133 3.22 5.01 31.62
C LEU A 133 3.75 3.91 30.69
N HIS A 134 4.72 3.12 31.15
CA HIS A 134 5.49 2.22 30.29
C HIS A 134 5.00 0.77 30.30
N SER A 135 4.37 0.31 31.38
CA SER A 135 3.80 -1.03 31.43
C SER A 135 2.58 -1.12 30.54
N SER A 136 2.49 -2.21 29.78
CA SER A 136 1.28 -2.58 29.06
C SER A 136 0.70 -3.88 29.61
N GLU A 137 1.41 -4.56 30.51
CA GLU A 137 0.96 -5.81 31.11
C GLU A 137 -0.10 -5.53 32.17
N PRO A 138 -1.30 -6.09 32.01
CA PRO A 138 -2.40 -5.77 32.92
C PRO A 138 -2.13 -6.13 34.38
N ASN A 139 -1.46 -7.26 34.66
CA ASN A 139 -1.14 -7.70 36.02
C ASN A 139 -0.19 -6.72 36.72
N ILE A 140 0.80 -6.20 35.99
CA ILE A 140 1.72 -5.18 36.50
C ILE A 140 0.96 -3.88 36.75
N LEU A 141 0.04 -3.50 35.85
CA LEU A 141 -0.78 -2.29 36.03
C LEU A 141 -1.66 -2.40 37.28
N LEU A 142 -2.31 -3.54 37.48
CA LEU A 142 -3.16 -3.79 38.65
C LEU A 142 -2.36 -3.73 39.94
N ALA A 143 -1.22 -4.40 40.00
CA ALA A 143 -0.30 -4.34 41.15
C ALA A 143 0.14 -2.90 41.44
N THR A 144 0.49 -2.14 40.39
CA THR A 144 0.90 -0.74 40.52
C THR A 144 -0.24 0.17 41.00
N ILE A 145 -1.48 -0.08 40.57
CA ILE A 145 -2.66 0.69 41.00
C ILE A 145 -3.00 0.37 42.46
N THR A 146 -2.87 -0.88 42.88
CA THR A 146 -3.11 -1.28 44.29
C THR A 146 -2.03 -0.79 45.24
N GLU A 147 -0.81 -0.53 44.74
CA GLU A 147 0.32 0.01 45.52
C GLU A 147 0.24 1.54 45.69
N LEU A 148 -0.56 2.23 44.87
CA LEU A 148 -0.78 3.68 44.95
C LEU A 148 -1.85 4.02 45.99
N ASP A 149 -1.56 5.02 46.81
CA ASP A 149 -2.49 5.55 47.81
C ASP A 149 -3.74 6.17 47.14
N ASN A 150 -4.93 5.72 47.55
CA ASN A 150 -6.23 6.04 46.94
C ASN A 150 -6.52 7.54 46.84
N THR A 151 -5.90 8.35 47.70
CA THR A 151 -6.10 9.80 47.78
C THR A 151 -5.33 10.59 46.71
N LYS A 152 -4.21 10.06 46.19
CA LYS A 152 -3.33 10.75 45.20
C LYS A 152 -3.51 10.23 43.78
N LEU A 153 -4.07 9.03 43.62
CA LEU A 153 -4.38 8.37 42.35
C LEU A 153 -5.15 9.26 41.33
N PRO A 154 -6.24 9.97 41.70
CA PRO A 154 -6.99 10.80 40.73
C PRO A 154 -6.20 12.01 40.20
N GLN A 155 -5.35 12.64 41.01
CA GLN A 155 -4.52 13.77 40.58
C GLN A 155 -3.45 13.31 39.58
N ILE A 156 -2.70 12.27 39.93
CA ILE A 156 -1.70 11.65 39.07
C ILE A 156 -2.33 11.16 37.76
N PHE A 157 -3.53 10.60 37.82
CA PHE A 157 -4.21 10.08 36.65
C PHE A 157 -4.68 11.19 35.72
N ASN A 158 -5.28 12.27 36.24
CA ASN A 158 -5.69 13.40 35.41
C ASN A 158 -4.50 14.13 34.77
N GLU A 159 -3.30 14.07 35.37
CA GLU A 159 -2.05 14.55 34.75
C GLU A 159 -1.56 13.63 33.62
N LEU A 160 -1.63 12.30 33.81
CA LEU A 160 -1.11 11.32 32.83
C LEU A 160 -2.08 11.02 31.70
N PHE A 161 -3.39 11.07 31.97
CA PHE A 161 -4.48 10.71 31.08
C PHE A 161 -5.64 11.72 31.27
N PRO A 162 -5.47 12.97 30.79
CA PRO A 162 -6.49 14.00 30.95
C PRO A 162 -7.82 13.52 30.33
N PRO A 163 -8.96 13.80 30.98
CA PRO A 163 -10.26 13.45 30.44
C PRO A 163 -10.41 14.01 29.03
N SER A 164 -10.74 13.15 28.07
CA SER A 164 -11.01 13.59 26.71
C SER A 164 -12.15 14.60 26.72
N ILE A 165 -11.95 15.75 26.08
CA ILE A 165 -12.96 16.82 25.95
C ILE A 165 -14.23 16.32 25.22
N MET A 166 -14.12 15.21 24.48
CA MET A 166 -15.27 14.51 23.90
C MET A 166 -15.79 13.43 24.86
N GLN A 167 -17.02 13.62 25.34
CA GLN A 167 -17.79 12.61 26.06
C GLN A 167 -18.02 11.40 25.14
N THR A 168 -17.35 10.30 25.43
CA THR A 168 -17.61 9.00 24.80
C THR A 168 -18.82 8.35 25.46
N SER A 169 -19.52 7.45 24.75
CA SER A 169 -20.68 6.71 25.29
C SER A 169 -20.34 5.88 26.53
N LEU A 170 -19.05 5.60 26.75
CA LEU A 170 -18.52 4.89 27.91
C LEU A 170 -18.33 5.81 29.13
N ASP A 171 -18.22 7.13 28.94
CA ASP A 171 -17.91 8.07 30.03
C ASP A 171 -19.08 8.23 31.02
N GLN A 172 -20.33 8.15 30.56
CA GLN A 172 -21.49 8.22 31.46
C GLN A 172 -21.56 7.04 32.46
N PRO A 173 -21.57 5.76 32.02
CA PRO A 173 -21.57 4.64 32.95
C PRO A 173 -20.27 4.54 33.76
N LEU A 174 -19.12 4.91 33.17
CA LEU A 174 -17.84 4.94 33.88
C LEU A 174 -17.81 6.01 34.98
N ASN A 175 -18.37 7.21 34.72
CA ASN A 175 -18.51 8.26 35.72
C ASN A 175 -19.47 7.86 36.84
N MET A 176 -20.57 7.14 36.52
CA MET A 176 -21.46 6.60 37.55
C MET A 176 -20.76 5.58 38.44
N ILE A 177 -19.90 4.72 37.88
CA ILE A 177 -19.12 3.74 38.64
C ILE A 177 -17.99 4.40 39.42
N MET A 178 -17.35 5.45 38.90
CA MET A 178 -16.38 6.25 39.68
C MET A 178 -17.02 6.91 40.91
N ASN A 179 -18.32 7.23 40.86
CA ASN A 179 -19.05 7.78 41.99
C ASN A 179 -19.40 6.73 43.07
N THR A 180 -19.52 5.45 42.71
CA THR A 180 -19.85 4.36 43.66
C THR A 180 -18.62 3.63 44.17
N ASN A 181 -17.65 3.35 43.29
CA ASN A 181 -16.37 2.73 43.62
C ASN A 181 -15.25 3.38 42.79
N HIS A 182 -14.67 4.42 43.38
CA HIS A 182 -13.66 5.26 42.73
C HIS A 182 -12.43 4.45 42.25
N LEU A 183 -11.95 3.48 43.03
CA LEU A 183 -10.81 2.63 42.65
C LEU A 183 -11.15 1.74 41.45
N LEU A 184 -12.32 1.10 41.46
CA LEU A 184 -12.79 0.25 40.37
C LEU A 184 -12.93 1.04 39.06
N GLY A 185 -13.59 2.20 39.12
CA GLY A 185 -13.74 3.08 37.95
C GLY A 185 -12.40 3.55 37.38
N GLN A 186 -11.40 3.81 38.23
CA GLN A 186 -10.06 4.18 37.77
C GLN A 186 -9.30 3.02 37.13
N ILE A 187 -9.37 1.82 37.68
CA ILE A 187 -8.76 0.62 37.07
C ILE A 187 -9.29 0.42 35.65
N ILE A 188 -10.61 0.47 35.48
CA ILE A 188 -11.24 0.26 34.17
C ILE A 188 -10.85 1.37 33.21
N ARG A 189 -10.82 2.63 33.66
CA ARG A 189 -10.39 3.78 32.85
C ARG A 189 -8.94 3.62 32.36
N ILE A 190 -8.02 3.20 33.22
CA ILE A 190 -6.61 2.95 32.87
C ILE A 190 -6.50 1.85 31.81
N LEU A 191 -7.18 0.73 32.02
CA LEU A 191 -7.15 -0.40 31.09
C LEU A 191 -7.73 0.00 29.73
N HIS A 192 -8.84 0.76 29.72
CA HIS A 192 -9.50 1.24 28.51
C HIS A 192 -8.64 2.21 27.70
N GLU A 193 -8.06 3.24 28.34
CA GLU A 193 -7.21 4.22 27.65
C GLU A 193 -5.91 3.58 27.12
N LYS A 194 -5.33 2.64 27.86
CA LYS A 194 -4.20 1.86 27.37
C LYS A 194 -4.57 0.96 26.19
N ALA A 195 -5.76 0.37 26.22
CA ALA A 195 -6.25 -0.42 25.10
C ALA A 195 -6.44 0.44 23.84
N LYS A 196 -7.03 1.64 23.95
CA LYS A 196 -7.14 2.61 22.85
C LYS A 196 -5.77 3.00 22.31
N ARG A 197 -4.80 3.31 23.18
CA ARG A 197 -3.43 3.65 22.78
C ARG A 197 -2.74 2.47 22.09
N ALA A 198 -2.91 1.24 22.59
CA ALA A 198 -2.38 0.04 21.95
C ALA A 198 -2.97 -0.16 20.54
N LYS A 199 -4.27 0.07 20.36
CA LYS A 199 -4.92 0.09 19.04
C LYS A 199 -4.32 1.14 18.11
N PHE A 200 -4.08 2.36 18.60
CA PHE A 200 -3.50 3.43 17.79
C PHE A 200 -2.14 3.02 17.20
N TYR A 201 -1.33 2.28 17.96
CA TYR A 201 -0.06 1.69 17.48
C TYR A 201 -0.23 0.35 16.74
N LYS A 202 -1.46 -0.04 16.38
CA LYS A 202 -1.79 -1.31 15.72
C LYS A 202 -1.36 -2.57 16.50
N ASN A 203 -1.22 -2.46 17.82
CA ASN A 203 -0.96 -3.59 18.71
C ASN A 203 -2.30 -4.17 19.24
N TYR A 204 -3.01 -4.85 18.35
CA TYR A 204 -4.36 -5.35 18.62
C TYR A 204 -4.39 -6.49 19.65
N THR A 205 -3.34 -7.31 19.74
CA THR A 205 -3.23 -8.37 20.75
C THR A 205 -3.21 -7.80 22.16
N GLN A 206 -2.38 -6.77 22.40
CA GLN A 206 -2.32 -6.12 23.70
C GLN A 206 -3.62 -5.40 24.05
N SER A 207 -4.22 -4.76 23.05
CA SER A 207 -5.50 -4.07 23.20
C SER A 207 -6.63 -5.01 23.63
N ARG A 208 -6.72 -6.20 23.01
CA ARG A 208 -7.65 -7.28 23.39
C ARG A 208 -7.42 -7.76 24.81
N LEU A 209 -6.16 -8.01 25.20
CA LEU A 209 -5.83 -8.49 26.54
C LEU A 209 -6.29 -7.51 27.61
N LEU A 210 -6.01 -6.22 27.44
CA LEU A 210 -6.41 -5.16 28.37
C LEU A 210 -7.94 -5.05 28.51
N LEU A 211 -8.69 -5.12 27.40
CA LEU A 211 -10.15 -5.09 27.44
C LEU A 211 -10.76 -6.36 28.04
N THR A 212 -10.19 -7.53 27.72
CA THR A 212 -10.66 -8.82 28.28
C THR A 212 -10.52 -8.80 29.79
N GLN A 213 -9.38 -8.33 30.29
CA GLN A 213 -9.21 -8.17 31.72
C GLN A 213 -10.19 -7.17 32.34
N ALA A 214 -10.42 -6.01 31.72
CA ALA A 214 -11.43 -5.06 32.22
C ALA A 214 -12.83 -5.70 32.32
N ILE A 215 -13.20 -6.55 31.35
CA ILE A 215 -14.46 -7.31 31.37
C ILE A 215 -14.46 -8.38 32.46
N ASP A 216 -13.38 -9.14 32.61
CA ASP A 216 -13.24 -10.19 33.63
C ASP A 216 -13.33 -9.61 35.05
N PHE A 217 -12.79 -8.40 35.27
CA PHE A 217 -12.91 -7.66 36.54
C PHE A 217 -14.34 -7.23 36.86
N LEU A 218 -15.14 -6.91 35.84
CA LEU A 218 -16.52 -6.44 36.01
C LEU A 218 -17.57 -7.56 36.03
N SER A 219 -17.30 -8.67 35.35
CA SER A 219 -18.20 -9.82 35.20
C SER A 219 -18.75 -10.35 36.55
N PRO A 220 -17.94 -10.55 37.62
CA PRO A 220 -18.47 -11.03 38.90
C PRO A 220 -19.37 -10.01 39.62
N LEU A 221 -19.27 -8.72 39.27
CA LEU A 221 -20.06 -7.63 39.86
C LEU A 221 -21.33 -7.32 39.05
N HIS A 222 -21.53 -7.98 37.90
CA HIS A 222 -22.62 -7.71 36.98
C HIS A 222 -24.02 -7.84 37.60
N HIS A 223 -24.20 -8.79 38.53
CA HIS A 223 -25.49 -9.04 39.18
C HIS A 223 -25.90 -7.97 40.20
N GLN A 224 -25.01 -7.03 40.54
CA GLN A 224 -25.24 -6.05 41.61
C GLN A 224 -25.76 -4.70 41.09
N ASP A 225 -25.37 -4.29 39.87
CA ASP A 225 -25.71 -2.96 39.32
C ASP A 225 -25.97 -3.00 37.79
N MET A 226 -27.09 -2.40 37.37
CA MET A 226 -27.45 -2.27 35.94
C MET A 226 -26.43 -1.43 35.15
N SER A 227 -25.76 -0.47 35.80
CA SER A 227 -24.71 0.36 35.19
C SER A 227 -23.46 -0.44 34.83
N ILE A 228 -23.12 -1.47 35.63
CA ILE A 228 -22.01 -2.39 35.36
C ILE A 228 -22.33 -3.24 34.13
N GLY A 229 -23.57 -3.70 34.00
CA GLY A 229 -24.02 -4.41 32.80
C GLY A 229 -23.92 -3.59 31.52
N GLN A 230 -24.29 -2.31 31.57
CA GLN A 230 -24.11 -1.40 30.44
C GLN A 230 -22.62 -1.17 30.13
N LEU A 231 -21.76 -1.03 31.14
CA LEU A 231 -20.32 -0.87 30.94
C LEU A 231 -19.69 -2.11 30.29
N ILE A 232 -20.05 -3.32 30.73
CA ILE A 232 -19.60 -4.58 30.12
C ILE A 232 -20.03 -4.64 28.66
N LYS A 233 -21.29 -4.28 28.35
CA LYS A 233 -21.80 -4.20 26.96
C LYS A 233 -20.94 -3.26 26.11
N TYR A 234 -20.60 -2.07 26.60
CA TYR A 234 -19.76 -1.13 25.85
C TYR A 234 -18.29 -1.60 25.70
N LEU A 235 -17.71 -2.26 26.70
CA LEU A 235 -16.38 -2.85 26.59
C LEU A 235 -16.34 -3.98 25.55
N HIS A 236 -17.40 -4.78 25.44
CA HIS A 236 -17.56 -5.75 24.36
C HIS A 236 -17.65 -5.08 22.98
N TYR A 237 -18.32 -3.93 22.88
CA TYR A 237 -18.38 -3.13 21.65
C TYR A 237 -17.02 -2.58 21.25
N ASP A 238 -16.25 -2.04 22.18
CA ASP A 238 -14.89 -1.58 21.88
C ASP A 238 -13.96 -2.74 21.49
N ARG A 239 -14.12 -3.91 22.11
CA ARG A 239 -13.38 -5.12 21.71
C ARG A 239 -13.74 -5.53 20.28
N LEU A 240 -15.03 -5.58 19.94
CA LEU A 240 -15.49 -5.88 18.58
C LEU A 240 -14.97 -4.85 17.57
N LEU A 241 -15.01 -3.55 17.91
CA LEU A 241 -14.46 -2.47 17.09
C LEU A 241 -12.98 -2.73 16.78
N PHE A 242 -12.21 -3.22 17.75
CA PHE A 242 -10.77 -3.44 17.61
C PHE A 242 -10.47 -4.67 16.77
N ASP A 243 -11.24 -5.75 16.95
CA ASP A 243 -11.16 -6.97 16.14
C ASP A 243 -11.52 -6.68 14.67
N LEU A 244 -12.59 -5.91 14.42
CA LEU A 244 -12.95 -5.47 13.07
C LEU A 244 -11.89 -4.54 12.47
N SER A 245 -11.35 -3.60 13.25
CA SER A 245 -10.27 -2.70 12.79
C SER A 245 -9.01 -3.48 12.42
N GLU A 246 -8.65 -4.50 13.20
CA GLU A 246 -7.54 -5.41 12.88
C GLU A 246 -7.83 -6.13 11.56
N ALA A 247 -9.01 -6.74 11.44
CA ALA A 247 -9.37 -7.54 10.29
C ALA A 247 -9.39 -6.72 8.99
N ILE A 248 -9.89 -5.48 9.05
CA ILE A 248 -9.77 -4.50 7.97
C ILE A 248 -8.29 -4.24 7.69
N SER A 249 -7.51 -3.78 8.68
CA SER A 249 -6.11 -3.37 8.47
C SER A 249 -5.18 -4.48 7.97
N LYS A 250 -5.42 -5.73 8.36
CA LYS A 250 -4.67 -6.91 7.91
C LYS A 250 -5.25 -7.54 6.65
N GLN A 251 -6.45 -7.12 6.25
CA GLN A 251 -7.22 -7.67 5.13
C GLN A 251 -7.61 -9.15 5.29
N THR A 252 -7.83 -9.60 6.53
CA THR A 252 -8.21 -10.98 6.88
C THR A 252 -9.71 -11.25 6.76
N TYR A 253 -10.49 -10.31 6.22
CA TYR A 253 -11.90 -10.54 5.88
C TYR A 253 -12.09 -11.45 4.66
N LEU A 254 -11.01 -11.72 3.91
CA LEU A 254 -10.98 -12.75 2.86
C LEU A 254 -10.95 -14.17 3.46
N ASP A 255 -10.56 -14.30 4.73
CA ASP A 255 -10.50 -15.59 5.41
C ASP A 255 -11.91 -15.96 5.93
N ASN A 256 -12.46 -17.07 5.43
CA ASN A 256 -13.81 -17.53 5.75
C ASN A 256 -13.93 -18.20 7.13
N GLU A 257 -12.82 -18.53 7.78
CA GLU A 257 -12.80 -19.28 9.05
C GLU A 257 -13.04 -18.42 10.30
N ASN A 258 -13.31 -17.12 10.14
CA ASN A 258 -13.44 -16.20 11.26
C ASN A 258 -14.90 -16.02 11.71
N ASN A 259 -15.25 -16.50 12.92
CA ASN A 259 -16.52 -16.20 13.64
C ASN A 259 -16.73 -14.70 13.94
N LEU A 260 -15.85 -13.83 13.45
CA LEU A 260 -15.94 -12.38 13.57
C LEU A 260 -17.13 -11.83 12.77
N TRP A 261 -17.47 -12.45 11.64
CA TRP A 261 -18.64 -12.03 10.85
C TRP A 261 -19.94 -12.22 11.63
N GLU A 262 -20.13 -13.37 12.28
CA GLU A 262 -21.34 -13.66 13.08
C GLU A 262 -21.52 -12.62 14.19
N LYS A 263 -20.43 -12.24 14.88
CA LYS A 263 -20.44 -11.17 15.89
C LYS A 263 -20.80 -9.81 15.30
N CYS A 264 -20.29 -9.50 14.10
CA CYS A 264 -20.64 -8.27 13.38
C CYS A 264 -22.13 -8.27 12.99
N GLN A 265 -22.64 -9.40 12.51
CA GLN A 265 -24.03 -9.58 12.10
C GLN A 265 -24.98 -9.46 13.29
N SER A 266 -24.71 -10.14 14.41
CA SER A 266 -25.44 -9.99 15.68
C SER A 266 -25.43 -8.53 16.14
N PHE A 267 -24.26 -7.87 16.15
CA PHE A 267 -24.19 -6.46 16.52
C PHE A 267 -25.07 -5.55 15.65
N LEU A 268 -25.00 -5.69 14.31
CA LEU A 268 -25.79 -4.88 13.38
C LEU A 268 -27.30 -5.19 13.46
N THR A 269 -27.68 -6.43 13.75
CA THR A 269 -29.08 -6.84 13.92
C THR A 269 -29.65 -6.49 15.30
N GLU A 270 -28.86 -6.39 16.35
CA GLU A 270 -29.35 -5.96 17.67
C GLU A 270 -29.38 -4.43 17.78
N ASN A 271 -28.38 -3.75 17.19
CA ASN A 271 -28.16 -2.32 17.35
C ASN A 271 -28.59 -1.51 16.12
N HIS A 272 -29.47 -2.01 15.25
CA HIS A 272 -30.09 -1.14 14.24
C HIS A 272 -31.14 -0.17 14.85
N SER A 273 -31.50 -0.36 16.13
CA SER A 273 -32.64 0.28 16.81
C SER A 273 -32.29 1.16 18.02
N GLU A 274 -31.14 0.98 18.70
CA GLU A 274 -30.82 1.67 19.96
C GLU A 274 -30.25 3.10 19.76
N ASN A 275 -30.64 4.09 20.59
CA ASN A 275 -30.24 5.49 20.40
C ASN A 275 -28.79 5.83 20.81
N ASP A 276 -28.14 5.00 21.63
CA ASP A 276 -26.85 5.31 22.30
C ASP A 276 -25.66 4.51 21.74
N ILE A 277 -25.68 4.21 20.44
CA ILE A 277 -24.69 3.32 19.83
C ILE A 277 -23.39 4.07 19.53
N ASN A 278 -22.26 3.42 19.80
CA ASN A 278 -20.94 3.82 19.35
C ASN A 278 -20.93 3.96 17.81
N THR A 279 -21.01 5.20 17.33
CA THR A 279 -21.08 5.54 15.89
C THR A 279 -19.86 5.03 15.12
N ASP A 280 -18.70 4.96 15.76
CA ASP A 280 -17.47 4.43 15.16
C ASP A 280 -17.55 2.93 14.93
N LEU A 281 -18.18 2.17 15.85
CA LEU A 281 -18.39 0.73 15.65
C LEU A 281 -19.36 0.47 14.51
N VAL A 282 -20.48 1.20 14.41
CA VAL A 282 -21.42 1.06 13.28
C VAL A 282 -20.71 1.35 11.94
N ARG A 283 -19.93 2.43 11.89
CA ARG A 283 -19.14 2.81 10.71
C ARG A 283 -18.18 1.69 10.28
N VAL A 284 -17.41 1.14 11.22
CA VAL A 284 -16.42 0.07 10.95
C VAL A 284 -17.12 -1.24 10.60
N ALA A 285 -18.20 -1.60 11.28
CA ALA A 285 -18.97 -2.82 11.03
C ALA A 285 -19.60 -2.83 9.63
N LEU A 286 -20.22 -1.70 9.21
CA LEU A 286 -20.77 -1.56 7.87
C LEU A 286 -19.67 -1.61 6.78
N ALA A 287 -18.53 -0.97 7.01
CA ALA A 287 -17.40 -1.03 6.09
C ALA A 287 -16.80 -2.45 5.98
N TYR A 288 -16.76 -3.19 7.10
CA TYR A 288 -16.38 -4.60 7.12
C TYR A 288 -17.37 -5.47 6.31
N ALA A 289 -18.67 -5.28 6.51
CA ALA A 289 -19.71 -5.99 5.77
C ALA A 289 -19.63 -5.74 4.26
N LEU A 290 -19.42 -4.48 3.85
CA LEU A 290 -19.20 -4.11 2.44
C LEU A 290 -17.93 -4.76 1.88
N SER A 291 -16.85 -4.82 2.68
CA SER A 291 -15.58 -5.42 2.25
C SER A 291 -15.65 -6.95 2.12
N ARG A 292 -16.56 -7.61 2.86
CA ARG A 292 -16.90 -9.04 2.72
C ARG A 292 -17.90 -9.34 1.59
N ASN A 293 -18.41 -8.32 0.91
CA ASN A 293 -19.45 -8.45 -0.11
C ASN A 293 -20.80 -8.99 0.41
N GLU A 294 -21.15 -8.69 1.66
CA GLU A 294 -22.39 -9.14 2.32
C GLU A 294 -23.57 -8.21 1.97
N ILE A 295 -23.83 -8.06 0.67
CA ILE A 295 -24.74 -7.07 0.09
C ILE A 295 -26.19 -7.30 0.56
N GLN A 296 -26.66 -8.55 0.47
CA GLN A 296 -28.04 -8.92 0.78
C GLN A 296 -28.39 -8.63 2.25
N PHE A 297 -27.45 -8.92 3.15
CA PHE A 297 -27.60 -8.62 4.56
C PHE A 297 -27.75 -7.11 4.80
N ILE A 298 -26.86 -6.28 4.25
CA ILE A 298 -26.93 -4.81 4.42
C ILE A 298 -28.26 -4.25 3.90
N GLN A 299 -28.76 -4.79 2.78
CA GLN A 299 -30.05 -4.38 2.22
C GLN A 299 -31.23 -4.81 3.10
N SER A 300 -31.13 -5.96 3.78
CA SER A 300 -32.17 -6.49 4.68
C SER A 300 -32.32 -5.70 5.99
N LEU A 301 -31.29 -4.95 6.40
CA LEU A 301 -31.32 -4.15 7.62
C LEU A 301 -32.38 -3.04 7.52
N LEU A 302 -33.48 -3.15 8.26
CA LEU A 302 -34.52 -2.11 8.32
C LEU A 302 -34.21 -1.12 9.46
N PRO A 303 -34.31 0.21 9.25
CA PRO A 303 -34.22 1.15 10.35
C PRO A 303 -35.48 1.02 11.22
N ALA A 304 -35.33 0.59 12.47
CA ALA A 304 -36.47 0.37 13.38
C ALA A 304 -37.17 1.66 13.83
N ILE A 305 -36.50 2.82 13.71
CA ILE A 305 -36.99 4.14 14.12
C ILE A 305 -36.89 5.07 12.92
N ARG A 306 -37.86 5.98 12.74
CA ARG A 306 -37.89 7.06 11.73
C ARG A 306 -36.68 8.04 11.78
N ARG A 307 -35.62 7.74 12.53
CA ARG A 307 -34.39 8.54 12.60
C ARG A 307 -33.41 8.06 11.52
N THR A 308 -32.93 8.99 10.71
CA THR A 308 -31.98 8.71 9.63
C THR A 308 -30.63 8.31 10.21
N ARG A 309 -30.14 7.10 9.88
CA ARG A 309 -28.78 6.65 10.23
C ARG A 309 -27.86 6.88 9.02
N PRO A 310 -27.04 7.94 9.00
CA PRO A 310 -26.38 8.38 7.78
C PRO A 310 -25.37 7.36 7.23
N TYR A 311 -24.64 6.64 8.11
CA TYR A 311 -23.74 5.56 7.68
C TYR A 311 -24.47 4.35 7.10
N LEU A 312 -25.62 3.96 7.67
CA LEU A 312 -26.42 2.83 7.17
C LEU A 312 -27.02 3.14 5.81
N GLU A 313 -27.56 4.34 5.64
CA GLU A 313 -28.09 4.80 4.36
C GLU A 313 -27.01 4.85 3.28
N LEU A 314 -25.83 5.39 3.61
CA LEU A 314 -24.69 5.38 2.69
C LEU A 314 -24.24 3.95 2.35
N ALA A 315 -24.14 3.06 3.34
CA ALA A 315 -23.79 1.66 3.14
C ALA A 315 -24.81 0.91 2.27
N LYS A 316 -26.12 1.17 2.45
CA LYS A 316 -27.17 0.63 1.58
C LYS A 316 -27.05 1.13 0.14
N THR A 317 -26.69 2.40 -0.04
CA THR A 317 -26.48 2.98 -1.37
C THR A 317 -25.32 2.25 -2.07
N PHE A 318 -24.20 2.02 -1.37
CA PHE A 318 -23.10 1.21 -1.88
C PHE A 318 -23.48 -0.25 -2.13
N ALA A 319 -24.24 -0.87 -1.24
CA ALA A 319 -24.72 -2.24 -1.41
C ALA A 319 -25.61 -2.37 -2.66
N ARG A 320 -26.50 -1.41 -2.95
CA ARG A 320 -27.31 -1.39 -4.18
C ARG A 320 -26.45 -1.29 -5.45
N LEU A 321 -25.37 -0.51 -5.41
CA LEU A 321 -24.42 -0.41 -6.54
C LEU A 321 -23.71 -1.73 -6.83
N LEU A 322 -23.46 -2.54 -5.80
CA LEU A 322 -22.86 -3.87 -5.95
C LEU A 322 -23.88 -4.96 -6.32
N ASN A 323 -25.18 -4.73 -6.13
CA ASN A 323 -26.26 -5.69 -6.39
C ASN A 323 -26.61 -5.81 -7.88
N ASN A 324 -25.62 -6.10 -8.71
CA ASN A 324 -25.78 -6.29 -10.16
C ASN A 324 -25.29 -7.67 -10.58
N GLU A 325 -26.03 -8.30 -11.49
CA GLU A 325 -25.67 -9.60 -12.10
C GLU A 325 -24.37 -9.51 -12.91
N ASN A 326 -24.00 -8.31 -13.36
CA ASN A 326 -22.72 -8.02 -14.01
C ASN A 326 -21.88 -7.06 -13.14
N PRO A 327 -20.66 -7.45 -12.72
CA PRO A 327 -19.79 -6.61 -11.87
C PRO A 327 -19.27 -5.33 -12.57
N THR A 328 -19.46 -5.21 -13.89
CA THR A 328 -18.96 -4.11 -14.73
C THR A 328 -20.05 -3.10 -15.13
N GLN A 329 -21.31 -3.37 -14.80
CA GLN A 329 -22.43 -2.50 -15.17
C GLN A 329 -23.16 -2.02 -13.92
N ILE A 330 -23.21 -0.70 -13.76
CA ILE A 330 -23.89 -0.03 -12.67
C ILE A 330 -25.23 0.45 -13.20
N ARG A 331 -26.31 0.26 -12.43
CA ARG A 331 -27.61 0.84 -12.76
C ARG A 331 -27.55 2.37 -12.62
N PRO A 332 -27.92 3.15 -13.66
CA PRO A 332 -27.83 4.61 -13.64
C PRO A 332 -28.60 5.27 -12.49
N GLU A 333 -29.74 4.70 -12.10
CA GLU A 333 -30.57 5.17 -10.99
C GLU A 333 -29.80 5.16 -9.65
N PHE A 334 -29.08 4.07 -9.37
CA PHE A 334 -28.28 3.93 -8.15
C PHE A 334 -27.02 4.80 -8.20
N ALA A 335 -26.43 4.98 -9.38
CA ALA A 335 -25.31 5.92 -9.56
C ALA A 335 -25.76 7.35 -9.26
N ARG A 336 -26.95 7.75 -9.73
CA ARG A 336 -27.54 9.06 -9.44
C ARG A 336 -27.88 9.25 -7.97
N GLU A 337 -28.43 8.22 -7.32
CA GLU A 337 -28.67 8.26 -5.87
C GLU A 337 -27.38 8.51 -5.08
N LEU A 338 -26.29 7.80 -5.42
CA LEU A 338 -25.00 8.03 -4.77
C LEU A 338 -24.46 9.44 -5.05
N TRP A 339 -24.53 9.89 -6.30
CA TRP A 339 -24.10 11.22 -6.71
C TRP A 339 -24.78 12.32 -5.87
N ASP A 340 -26.11 12.29 -5.79
CA ASP A 340 -26.89 13.29 -5.05
C ASP A 340 -26.58 13.24 -3.56
N ARG A 341 -26.40 12.05 -2.97
CA ARG A 341 -26.03 11.89 -1.55
C ARG A 341 -24.65 12.45 -1.25
N ILE A 342 -23.65 12.21 -2.10
CA ILE A 342 -22.30 12.75 -1.91
C ILE A 342 -22.31 14.28 -2.07
N LEU A 343 -23.04 14.80 -3.06
CA LEU A 343 -23.21 16.25 -3.22
C LEU A 343 -23.84 16.90 -1.98
N ASP A 344 -24.85 16.28 -1.40
CA ASP A 344 -25.52 16.80 -0.19
C ASP A 344 -24.62 16.81 1.05
N ILE A 345 -23.61 15.92 1.11
CA ILE A 345 -22.59 15.88 2.16
C ILE A 345 -21.51 16.95 1.93
N LEU A 346 -21.12 17.17 0.67
CA LEU A 346 -20.05 18.10 0.28
C LEU A 346 -20.52 19.56 0.20
N SER A 347 -21.80 19.81 -0.01
CA SER A 347 -22.35 21.15 -0.16
C SER A 347 -22.35 21.88 1.18
N GLU A 348 -21.56 22.95 1.29
CA GLU A 348 -21.67 23.87 2.41
C GLU A 348 -22.98 24.64 2.27
N LYS A 349 -23.85 24.59 3.29
CA LYS A 349 -24.97 25.53 3.33
C LYS A 349 -24.37 26.94 3.43
N SER A 350 -24.47 27.73 2.37
CA SER A 350 -24.39 29.17 2.47
C SER A 350 -25.33 29.58 3.61
N GLN A 351 -24.77 30.16 4.67
CA GLN A 351 -25.56 30.92 5.62
C GLN A 351 -26.22 32.01 4.79
N GLY A 352 -27.50 31.83 4.48
CA GLY A 352 -28.29 32.89 3.86
C GLY A 352 -28.18 34.15 4.73
N PRO A 353 -28.28 35.34 4.11
CA PRO A 353 -28.13 36.59 4.84
C PRO A 353 -29.15 36.62 5.98
N VAL A 354 -28.69 37.07 7.16
CA VAL A 354 -29.49 37.30 8.36
C VAL A 354 -30.61 38.28 8.02
N GLY A 355 -31.73 37.76 7.53
CA GLY A 355 -32.93 38.49 7.17
C GLY A 355 -33.97 38.31 8.26
N ASN A 356 -34.02 39.29 9.16
CA ASN A 356 -35.12 39.52 10.10
C ASN A 356 -36.49 39.35 9.41
N LYS A 357 -37.17 38.21 9.61
CA LYS A 357 -38.63 38.15 9.57
C LYS A 357 -39.15 37.28 10.71
N GLN A 358 -39.83 37.98 11.61
CA GLN A 358 -40.59 37.46 12.73
C GLN A 358 -41.54 36.34 12.27
N SER A 359 -41.45 35.18 12.92
CA SER A 359 -42.59 34.27 13.06
C SER A 359 -42.54 33.70 14.47
N ARG A 360 -43.30 34.33 15.36
CA ARG A 360 -43.62 33.82 16.69
C ARG A 360 -44.40 32.50 16.55
N ASN A 361 -44.15 31.59 17.48
CA ASN A 361 -44.84 30.31 17.73
C ASN A 361 -44.45 29.10 16.85
N ARG A 362 -43.32 28.46 17.21
CA ARG A 362 -43.25 27.00 17.30
C ARG A 362 -42.35 26.62 18.47
N HIS A 363 -42.93 25.90 19.43
CA HIS A 363 -42.20 25.28 20.53
C HIS A 363 -41.05 24.41 20.00
N GLN A 364 -39.96 24.48 20.75
CA GLN A 364 -38.68 23.83 20.54
C GLN A 364 -38.84 22.33 20.29
N GLN A 365 -38.59 21.89 19.06
CA GLN A 365 -37.97 20.61 18.77
C GLN A 365 -36.57 20.89 18.24
N SER A 366 -35.66 21.22 19.16
CA SER A 366 -34.23 21.07 18.93
C SER A 366 -33.93 19.58 18.81
N ASN A 367 -33.66 19.08 17.59
CA ASN A 367 -32.71 17.99 17.30
C ASN A 367 -32.70 17.46 15.84
N SER A 368 -33.40 18.05 14.87
CA SER A 368 -33.42 17.53 13.49
C SER A 368 -32.32 18.06 12.54
N LEU A 369 -31.34 18.80 13.05
CA LEU A 369 -30.27 19.42 12.24
C LEU A 369 -28.91 18.68 12.30
N ASN A 370 -28.76 17.71 13.20
CA ASN A 370 -27.50 16.96 13.42
C ASN A 370 -27.44 15.59 12.71
N ASP A 371 -28.46 15.21 11.93
CA ASP A 371 -28.55 13.87 11.34
C ASP A 371 -27.81 13.69 10.00
N LYS A 372 -27.08 14.71 9.52
CA LYS A 372 -26.33 14.63 8.26
C LYS A 372 -24.87 14.26 8.51
N LEU A 373 -24.34 13.38 7.66
CA LEU A 373 -22.92 13.01 7.66
C LEU A 373 -22.05 14.24 7.38
N SER A 374 -21.02 14.50 8.18
CA SER A 374 -20.03 15.53 7.86
C SER A 374 -19.02 15.04 6.81
N VAL A 375 -18.26 15.96 6.21
CA VAL A 375 -17.15 15.61 5.30
C VAL A 375 -16.09 14.74 5.99
N VAL A 376 -15.80 15.03 7.26
CA VAL A 376 -14.82 14.25 8.06
C VAL A 376 -15.33 12.83 8.31
N ASP A 377 -16.62 12.69 8.59
CA ASP A 377 -17.28 11.39 8.78
C ASP A 377 -17.30 10.57 7.47
N LEU A 378 -17.50 11.23 6.33
CA LEU A 378 -17.37 10.61 5.01
C LEU A 378 -15.94 10.07 4.82
N GLN A 379 -14.91 10.90 5.01
CA GLN A 379 -13.51 10.47 4.87
C GLN A 379 -13.21 9.26 5.77
N LYS A 380 -13.61 9.33 7.04
CA LYS A 380 -13.46 8.22 8.00
C LYS A 380 -14.14 6.93 7.53
N PHE A 381 -15.30 7.02 6.88
CA PHE A 381 -15.97 5.84 6.33
C PHE A 381 -15.23 5.26 5.13
N LEU A 382 -14.84 6.12 4.17
CA LEU A 382 -14.20 5.70 2.93
C LEU A 382 -12.84 5.01 3.16
N ILE A 383 -12.05 5.44 4.15
CA ILE A 383 -10.77 4.79 4.52
C ILE A 383 -10.99 3.36 5.08
N ASN A 384 -12.19 3.01 5.55
CA ASN A 384 -12.46 1.65 6.00
C ASN A 384 -12.97 0.71 4.89
N ILE A 385 -13.30 1.25 3.70
CA ILE A 385 -13.81 0.45 2.59
C ILE A 385 -12.65 -0.18 1.84
N HIS A 386 -12.64 -1.50 1.74
CA HIS A 386 -11.62 -2.24 0.98
C HIS A 386 -12.16 -2.96 -0.26
N HIS A 387 -13.47 -2.85 -0.53
CA HIS A 387 -14.08 -3.49 -1.70
C HIS A 387 -13.56 -2.85 -3.01
N PRO A 388 -12.88 -3.60 -3.91
CA PRO A 388 -12.19 -3.04 -5.07
C PRO A 388 -13.08 -2.20 -6.00
N ILE A 389 -14.28 -2.72 -6.32
CA ILE A 389 -15.23 -2.04 -7.22
C ILE A 389 -15.74 -0.75 -6.58
N LEU A 390 -16.02 -0.74 -5.26
CA LEU A 390 -16.52 0.45 -4.58
C LEU A 390 -15.46 1.55 -4.59
N ILE A 391 -14.21 1.21 -4.31
CA ILE A 391 -13.09 2.14 -4.36
C ILE A 391 -13.00 2.78 -5.76
N GLN A 392 -13.10 1.97 -6.82
CA GLN A 392 -13.05 2.47 -8.19
C GLN A 392 -14.24 3.39 -8.52
N ILE A 393 -15.44 3.04 -8.08
CA ILE A 393 -16.65 3.88 -8.24
C ILE A 393 -16.51 5.21 -7.49
N ILE A 394 -16.10 5.16 -6.23
CA ILE A 394 -15.92 6.35 -5.38
C ILE A 394 -14.87 7.27 -5.99
N PHE A 395 -13.74 6.72 -6.42
CA PHE A 395 -12.68 7.50 -7.04
C PHE A 395 -13.16 8.13 -8.35
N SER A 396 -13.83 7.36 -9.21
CA SER A 396 -14.42 7.85 -10.45
C SER A 396 -15.44 8.98 -10.24
N LEU A 397 -16.31 8.85 -9.22
CA LEU A 397 -17.28 9.88 -8.83
C LEU A 397 -16.58 11.16 -8.40
N LEU A 398 -15.60 11.06 -7.49
CA LEU A 398 -14.89 12.22 -6.96
C LEU A 398 -14.05 12.91 -8.03
N SER A 399 -13.37 12.14 -8.90
CA SER A 399 -12.64 12.67 -10.04
C SER A 399 -13.56 13.41 -11.01
N ARG A 400 -14.77 12.89 -11.25
CA ARG A 400 -15.77 13.56 -12.09
C ARG A 400 -16.27 14.86 -11.47
N LEU A 401 -16.55 14.87 -10.16
CA LEU A 401 -16.90 16.09 -9.43
C LEU A 401 -15.78 17.12 -9.49
N TYR A 402 -14.55 16.67 -9.29
CA TYR A 402 -13.36 17.50 -9.38
C TYR A 402 -13.20 18.11 -10.77
N SER A 403 -13.37 17.32 -11.84
CA SER A 403 -13.40 17.83 -13.22
C SER A 403 -14.45 18.91 -13.39
N PHE A 404 -15.69 18.71 -12.96
CA PHE A 404 -16.74 19.72 -13.14
C PHE A 404 -16.43 21.06 -12.50
N ILE A 405 -15.84 21.06 -11.30
CA ILE A 405 -15.46 22.28 -10.60
C ILE A 405 -14.24 22.93 -11.29
N LEU A 406 -13.36 22.14 -11.89
CA LEU A 406 -12.18 22.59 -12.63
C LEU A 406 -12.42 23.02 -14.08
N VAL A 407 -13.54 22.61 -14.72
CA VAL A 407 -13.77 22.81 -16.16
C VAL A 407 -13.72 24.30 -16.56
N GLU A 408 -13.91 25.23 -15.63
CA GLU A 408 -13.71 26.66 -15.90
C GLU A 408 -12.21 27.08 -16.01
N GLN A 409 -11.25 26.22 -15.65
CA GLN A 409 -9.83 26.58 -15.47
C GLN A 409 -8.80 25.65 -16.15
N SER A 410 -9.17 24.44 -16.61
CA SER A 410 -8.19 23.47 -17.16
C SER A 410 -8.65 22.78 -18.45
N HIS A 411 -7.71 22.56 -19.39
CA HIS A 411 -7.94 21.86 -20.67
C HIS A 411 -7.57 20.36 -20.64
N VAL A 412 -7.49 19.75 -19.46
CA VAL A 412 -7.12 18.33 -19.29
C VAL A 412 -8.36 17.52 -18.96
N ASP A 413 -8.69 16.57 -19.82
CA ASP A 413 -9.74 15.59 -19.55
C ASP A 413 -9.22 14.53 -18.58
N ILE A 414 -9.84 14.44 -17.42
CA ILE A 414 -9.48 13.46 -16.37
C ILE A 414 -10.08 12.10 -16.73
N TYR A 415 -9.23 11.07 -16.81
CA TYR A 415 -9.68 9.70 -17.01
C TYR A 415 -10.60 9.25 -15.87
N SER A 416 -11.69 8.55 -16.20
CA SER A 416 -12.64 8.06 -15.20
C SER A 416 -13.40 6.85 -15.75
N GLU A 417 -13.14 5.66 -15.19
CA GLU A 417 -13.69 4.37 -15.67
C GLU A 417 -15.23 4.38 -15.77
N TYR A 418 -15.89 4.97 -14.76
CA TYR A 418 -17.36 5.02 -14.67
C TYR A 418 -17.93 6.36 -15.15
N SER A 419 -17.16 7.15 -15.93
CA SER A 419 -17.57 8.49 -16.40
C SER A 419 -18.97 8.54 -17.01
N ARG A 420 -19.35 7.52 -17.80
CA ARG A 420 -20.65 7.40 -18.47
C ARG A 420 -21.87 7.34 -17.54
N TYR A 421 -21.68 6.98 -16.26
CA TYR A 421 -22.77 6.84 -15.30
C TYR A 421 -23.03 8.12 -14.50
N TRP A 422 -22.10 9.07 -14.56
CA TRP A 422 -22.22 10.33 -13.84
C TRP A 422 -22.92 11.38 -14.70
N PRO A 423 -23.62 12.35 -14.09
CA PRO A 423 -24.20 13.46 -14.83
C PRO A 423 -23.17 14.17 -15.72
N THR A 424 -23.64 14.74 -16.83
CA THR A 424 -22.83 15.54 -17.77
C THR A 424 -23.00 17.05 -17.57
N SER A 425 -24.02 17.47 -16.82
CA SER A 425 -24.36 18.87 -16.53
C SER A 425 -24.10 19.26 -15.08
N ILE A 426 -23.77 20.53 -14.88
CA ILE A 426 -23.50 21.12 -13.56
C ILE A 426 -24.80 21.64 -12.95
N ASP A 427 -25.17 21.12 -11.78
CA ASP A 427 -26.27 21.66 -10.97
C ASP A 427 -25.78 22.80 -10.06
N ASN A 428 -26.66 23.76 -9.73
CA ASN A 428 -26.34 24.89 -8.84
C ASN A 428 -25.75 24.48 -7.49
N ARG A 429 -26.04 23.26 -6.99
CA ARG A 429 -25.47 22.72 -5.75
C ARG A 429 -23.95 22.57 -5.82
N GLN A 430 -23.43 22.15 -6.98
CA GLN A 430 -22.01 21.86 -7.19
C GLN A 430 -21.13 23.11 -7.08
N ARG A 431 -21.68 24.30 -7.37
CA ARG A 431 -20.97 25.58 -7.21
C ARG A 431 -20.64 25.94 -5.76
N SER A 432 -21.37 25.39 -4.80
CA SER A 432 -21.12 25.61 -3.36
C SER A 432 -19.99 24.74 -2.81
N ILE A 433 -19.55 23.74 -3.57
CA ILE A 433 -18.53 22.78 -3.15
C ILE A 433 -17.14 23.37 -3.40
N ARG A 434 -16.32 23.40 -2.35
CA ARG A 434 -14.92 23.85 -2.48
C ARG A 434 -14.09 22.77 -3.16
N ILE A 435 -13.35 23.17 -4.19
CA ILE A 435 -12.42 22.29 -4.91
C ILE A 435 -11.36 21.67 -3.97
N SER A 436 -10.88 22.44 -3.00
CA SER A 436 -9.88 21.98 -2.03
C SER A 436 -10.38 20.81 -1.19
N THR A 437 -11.67 20.82 -0.82
CA THR A 437 -12.29 19.73 -0.08
C THR A 437 -12.34 18.44 -0.89
N VAL A 438 -12.73 18.52 -2.17
CA VAL A 438 -12.75 17.36 -3.07
C VAL A 438 -11.34 16.81 -3.30
N ALA A 439 -10.37 17.69 -3.56
CA ALA A 439 -8.97 17.32 -3.75
C ALA A 439 -8.38 16.62 -2.50
N GLN A 440 -8.69 17.11 -1.30
CA GLN A 440 -8.26 16.48 -0.05
C GLN A 440 -8.85 15.07 0.11
N ILE A 441 -10.14 14.88 -0.20
CA ILE A 441 -10.77 13.56 -0.11
C ILE A 441 -10.13 12.59 -1.11
N ILE A 442 -9.90 13.02 -2.36
CA ILE A 442 -9.23 12.21 -3.38
C ILE A 442 -7.84 11.79 -2.88
N GLN A 443 -7.06 12.72 -2.33
CA GLN A 443 -5.73 12.45 -1.82
C GLN A 443 -5.75 11.43 -0.67
N VAL A 444 -6.65 11.60 0.30
CA VAL A 444 -6.83 10.67 1.42
C VAL A 444 -7.19 9.26 0.94
N ILE A 445 -8.07 9.15 -0.06
CA ILE A 445 -8.44 7.85 -0.64
C ILE A 445 -7.28 7.26 -1.44
N PHE A 446 -6.50 8.08 -2.14
CA PHE A 446 -5.32 7.63 -2.88
C PHE A 446 -4.23 7.08 -1.95
N GLU A 447 -3.96 7.76 -0.83
CA GLU A 447 -3.06 7.26 0.21
C GLU A 447 -3.58 5.94 0.80
N HIS A 448 -4.89 5.82 1.02
CA HIS A 448 -5.51 4.57 1.44
C HIS A 448 -5.30 3.44 0.40
N ILE A 449 -5.54 3.70 -0.89
CA ILE A 449 -5.30 2.76 -1.99
C ILE A 449 -3.87 2.22 -1.98
N GLN A 450 -2.88 3.06 -1.68
CA GLN A 450 -1.48 2.65 -1.59
C GLN A 450 -1.22 1.66 -0.45
N THR A 451 -2.02 1.69 0.62
CA THR A 451 -1.91 0.73 1.73
C THR A 451 -2.53 -0.64 1.44
N LEU A 452 -3.37 -0.75 0.40
CA LEU A 452 -4.09 -1.98 0.08
C LEU A 452 -3.17 -3.01 -0.60
N LYS A 453 -3.08 -4.21 -0.02
CA LYS A 453 -2.21 -5.28 -0.53
C LYS A 453 -2.84 -6.06 -1.69
N TYR A 454 -4.14 -6.35 -1.60
CA TYR A 454 -4.83 -7.27 -2.52
C TYR A 454 -5.72 -6.58 -3.56
N LEU A 455 -5.43 -5.32 -3.94
CA LEU A 455 -6.21 -4.63 -4.97
C LEU A 455 -5.86 -5.17 -6.37
N PRO A 456 -6.84 -5.51 -7.23
CA PRO A 456 -6.59 -5.98 -8.59
C PRO A 456 -5.72 -5.01 -9.40
N ILE A 457 -4.77 -5.56 -10.15
CA ILE A 457 -3.75 -4.81 -10.90
C ILE A 457 -4.40 -3.82 -11.88
N GLN A 458 -5.45 -4.24 -12.59
CA GLN A 458 -6.17 -3.41 -13.56
C GLN A 458 -6.83 -2.20 -12.89
N ILE A 459 -7.51 -2.43 -11.76
CA ILE A 459 -8.13 -1.36 -10.97
C ILE A 459 -7.04 -0.41 -10.47
N LYS A 460 -5.95 -0.95 -9.91
CA LYS A 460 -4.84 -0.14 -9.42
C LYS A 460 -4.23 0.74 -10.53
N SER A 461 -3.94 0.18 -11.71
CA SER A 461 -3.45 0.96 -12.86
C SER A 461 -4.40 2.10 -13.24
N SER A 462 -5.70 1.83 -13.35
CA SER A 462 -6.72 2.84 -13.69
C SER A 462 -6.80 4.00 -12.69
N LEU A 463 -6.60 3.72 -11.40
CA LEU A 463 -6.61 4.72 -10.33
C LEU A 463 -5.36 5.60 -10.36
N TYR A 464 -4.18 5.01 -10.63
CA TYR A 464 -2.94 5.76 -10.82
C TYR A 464 -2.99 6.66 -12.05
N ARG A 465 -3.58 6.19 -13.16
CA ARG A 465 -3.83 7.02 -14.35
C ARG A 465 -4.69 8.23 -14.01
N THR A 466 -5.83 8.00 -13.33
CA THR A 466 -6.74 9.08 -12.92
C THR A 466 -6.03 10.09 -12.01
N GLN A 467 -5.23 9.62 -11.05
CA GLN A 467 -4.44 10.49 -10.17
C GLN A 467 -3.38 11.29 -10.96
N ALA A 468 -2.76 10.71 -11.98
CA ALA A 468 -1.80 11.38 -12.84
C ALA A 468 -2.44 12.54 -13.62
N ASP A 469 -3.65 12.34 -14.15
CA ASP A 469 -4.42 13.42 -14.80
C ASP A 469 -4.72 14.55 -13.80
N ILE A 470 -5.06 14.22 -12.54
CA ILE A 470 -5.28 15.21 -11.48
C ILE A 470 -3.98 16.00 -11.18
N TYR A 471 -2.84 15.32 -11.02
CA TYR A 471 -1.55 16.03 -10.84
C TYR A 471 -1.22 16.93 -12.03
N LEU A 472 -1.59 16.53 -13.24
CA LEU A 472 -1.42 17.34 -14.44
C LEU A 472 -2.27 18.62 -14.38
N THR A 473 -3.53 18.53 -13.93
CA THR A 473 -4.38 19.72 -13.72
C THR A 473 -3.84 20.67 -12.66
N LEU A 474 -3.18 20.13 -11.64
CA LEU A 474 -2.50 20.88 -10.58
C LEU A 474 -1.12 21.43 -11.00
N GLN A 475 -0.72 21.24 -12.26
CA GLN A 475 0.60 21.63 -12.79
C GLN A 475 1.78 20.98 -12.05
N GLN A 476 1.56 19.85 -11.37
CA GLN A 476 2.59 19.07 -10.70
C GLN A 476 3.17 18.03 -11.68
N TYR A 477 3.88 18.51 -12.71
CA TYR A 477 4.29 17.70 -13.86
C TYR A 477 5.17 16.49 -13.49
N THR A 478 6.08 16.63 -12.52
CA THR A 478 6.93 15.52 -12.05
C THR A 478 6.08 14.43 -11.41
N GLN A 479 5.14 14.79 -10.52
CA GLN A 479 4.25 13.83 -9.85
C GLN A 479 3.28 13.16 -10.84
N ALA A 480 2.82 13.92 -11.85
CA ALA A 480 2.03 13.36 -12.94
C ALA A 480 2.83 12.30 -13.72
N MET A 481 4.07 12.60 -14.11
CA MET A 481 4.95 11.62 -14.78
C MET A 481 5.18 10.37 -13.94
N HIS A 482 5.44 10.53 -12.63
CA HIS A 482 5.55 9.41 -11.69
C HIS A 482 4.31 8.52 -11.72
N ALA A 483 3.12 9.10 -11.56
CA ALA A 483 1.88 8.35 -11.48
C ALA A 483 1.53 7.66 -12.81
N TYR A 484 1.81 8.28 -13.97
CA TYR A 484 1.66 7.62 -15.28
C TYR A 484 2.59 6.43 -15.43
N ILE A 485 3.88 6.59 -15.07
CA ILE A 485 4.85 5.50 -15.16
C ILE A 485 4.48 4.36 -14.21
N ASP A 486 4.02 4.67 -13.00
CA ASP A 486 3.52 3.68 -12.05
C ASP A 486 2.34 2.90 -12.64
N ALA A 487 1.36 3.58 -13.26
CA ALA A 487 0.22 2.92 -13.92
C ALA A 487 0.68 1.92 -15.01
N ILE A 488 1.58 2.34 -15.91
CA ILE A 488 2.11 1.45 -16.97
C ILE A 488 2.92 0.30 -16.35
N SER A 489 3.72 0.58 -15.31
CA SER A 489 4.56 -0.43 -14.67
C SER A 489 3.72 -1.50 -13.97
N ILE A 490 2.60 -1.12 -13.37
CA ILE A 490 1.66 -2.03 -12.70
C ILE A 490 1.01 -2.93 -13.74
N GLU A 491 0.51 -2.37 -14.84
CA GLU A 491 -0.16 -3.13 -15.90
C GLU A 491 0.80 -4.10 -16.62
N THR A 492 2.06 -3.70 -16.81
CA THR A 492 3.05 -4.48 -17.58
C THR A 492 3.97 -5.36 -16.72
N ALA A 493 3.73 -5.43 -15.41
CA ALA A 493 4.60 -6.08 -14.43
C ALA A 493 6.08 -5.63 -14.59
N ILE A 494 6.32 -4.33 -14.52
CA ILE A 494 7.63 -3.68 -14.68
C ILE A 494 8.20 -3.97 -16.09
N PHE A 495 7.35 -3.82 -17.11
CA PHE A 495 7.72 -3.93 -18.53
C PHE A 495 8.25 -5.32 -18.95
N SER A 496 7.98 -6.35 -18.14
CA SER A 496 8.39 -7.74 -18.40
C SER A 496 7.45 -8.46 -19.36
N SER A 497 6.17 -8.09 -19.37
CA SER A 497 5.14 -8.83 -20.10
C SER A 497 5.33 -8.87 -21.64
N SER A 498 5.07 -10.06 -22.18
CA SER A 498 4.46 -10.37 -23.49
C SER A 498 3.68 -9.27 -24.18
N THR A 499 2.63 -8.92 -23.45
CA THR A 499 1.37 -8.36 -23.89
C THR A 499 1.26 -6.97 -23.30
N ILE A 500 2.20 -6.10 -23.67
CA ILE A 500 2.07 -4.68 -23.41
C ILE A 500 0.88 -4.23 -24.26
N ASN A 501 -0.32 -4.20 -23.66
CA ASN A 501 -1.38 -3.34 -24.18
C ASN A 501 -0.76 -1.96 -24.25
N GLN A 502 -0.70 -1.39 -25.45
CA GLN A 502 -0.13 -0.06 -25.60
C GLN A 502 -0.95 0.89 -24.73
N PRO A 503 -0.31 1.73 -23.90
CA PRO A 503 -1.05 2.73 -23.17
C PRO A 503 -1.81 3.59 -24.16
N ASP A 504 -3.02 3.97 -23.78
CA ASP A 504 -3.89 4.80 -24.61
C ASP A 504 -3.16 6.07 -25.05
N ASP A 505 -3.32 6.40 -26.34
CA ASP A 505 -2.79 7.59 -26.99
C ASP A 505 -3.09 8.87 -26.18
N MET A 506 -4.25 8.97 -25.52
CA MET A 506 -4.57 10.11 -24.65
C MET A 506 -3.61 10.22 -23.46
N MET A 507 -3.31 9.10 -22.81
CA MET A 507 -2.38 9.05 -21.69
C MET A 507 -0.96 9.42 -22.15
N ILE A 508 -0.53 8.91 -23.31
CA ILE A 508 0.77 9.27 -23.91
C ILE A 508 0.84 10.77 -24.21
N ARG A 509 -0.23 11.36 -24.77
CA ARG A 509 -0.32 12.82 -25.02
C ARG A 509 -0.18 13.62 -23.72
N ASN A 510 -0.78 13.16 -22.63
CA ASN A 510 -0.63 13.80 -21.32
C ASN A 510 0.79 13.66 -20.75
N MET A 511 1.46 12.52 -20.94
CA MET A 511 2.88 12.37 -20.60
C MET A 511 3.77 13.31 -21.41
N ILE A 512 3.50 13.48 -22.72
CA ILE A 512 4.22 14.44 -23.57
C ILE A 512 4.04 15.86 -23.04
N LYS A 513 2.81 16.26 -22.70
CA LYS A 513 2.54 17.58 -22.09
C LYS A 513 3.35 17.77 -20.80
N ALA A 514 3.36 16.78 -19.91
CA ALA A 514 4.11 16.87 -18.65
C ALA A 514 5.63 17.00 -18.89
N ALA A 515 6.20 16.16 -19.77
CA ALA A 515 7.62 16.20 -20.10
C ALA A 515 8.03 17.52 -20.78
N LEU A 516 7.17 18.08 -21.63
CA LEU A 516 7.40 19.36 -22.27
C LEU A 516 7.46 20.52 -21.26
N GLN A 517 6.55 20.52 -20.27
CA GLN A 517 6.54 21.54 -19.21
C GLN A 517 7.73 21.43 -18.25
N LEU A 518 8.38 20.26 -18.17
CA LEU A 518 9.63 20.06 -17.43
C LEU A 518 10.89 20.45 -18.24
N GLY A 519 10.74 20.75 -19.53
CA GLY A 519 11.87 21.03 -20.43
C GLY A 519 12.66 19.78 -20.86
N TYR A 520 12.03 18.60 -20.82
CA TYR A 520 12.63 17.33 -21.20
C TYR A 520 12.30 16.97 -22.66
N HIS A 521 12.91 17.69 -23.60
CA HIS A 521 12.58 17.61 -25.02
C HIS A 521 13.02 16.30 -25.70
N THR A 522 14.10 15.67 -25.25
CA THR A 522 14.55 14.35 -25.73
C THR A 522 13.58 13.27 -25.25
N GLN A 523 13.11 13.36 -24.00
CA GLN A 523 12.04 12.49 -23.50
C GLN A 523 10.75 12.66 -24.31
N VAL A 524 10.37 13.90 -24.63
CA VAL A 524 9.21 14.18 -25.50
C VAL A 524 9.32 13.48 -26.85
N ALA A 525 10.47 13.58 -27.53
CA ALA A 525 10.70 12.90 -28.81
C ALA A 525 10.63 11.36 -28.68
N CYS A 526 11.17 10.80 -27.60
CA CYS A 526 11.09 9.37 -27.32
C CYS A 526 9.65 8.89 -27.02
N ILE A 527 8.93 9.59 -26.15
CA ILE A 527 7.55 9.26 -25.77
C ILE A 527 6.60 9.43 -26.96
N SER A 528 6.83 10.41 -27.83
CA SER A 528 5.97 10.65 -29.00
C SER A 528 5.96 9.50 -30.01
N GLN A 529 7.02 8.68 -30.06
CA GLN A 529 7.04 7.47 -30.88
C GLN A 529 6.07 6.39 -30.37
N LEU A 530 5.62 6.48 -29.11
CA LEU A 530 4.64 5.54 -28.53
C LEU A 530 3.24 5.76 -29.08
N LEU A 531 2.94 6.95 -29.61
CA LEU A 531 1.65 7.26 -30.22
C LEU A 531 1.40 6.40 -31.45
N SER A 532 0.14 6.07 -31.68
CA SER A 532 -0.31 5.40 -32.91
C SER A 532 0.05 6.22 -34.16
N THR A 533 -0.05 7.55 -34.07
CA THR A 533 0.36 8.51 -35.10
C THR A 533 1.20 9.63 -34.50
N PRO A 534 2.54 9.60 -34.66
CA PRO A 534 3.41 10.66 -34.15
C PRO A 534 3.22 11.99 -34.89
N ASP A 535 3.16 13.10 -34.14
CA ASP A 535 3.15 14.45 -34.72
C ASP A 535 4.59 14.96 -34.90
N TYR A 536 5.18 14.66 -36.06
CA TYR A 536 6.55 15.04 -36.37
C TYR A 536 6.81 16.54 -36.36
N ASN A 537 5.79 17.37 -36.65
CA ASN A 537 5.98 18.83 -36.67
C ASN A 537 6.28 19.36 -35.26
N ILE A 538 5.52 18.87 -34.27
CA ILE A 538 5.76 19.23 -32.86
C ILE A 538 7.09 18.65 -32.40
N ILE A 539 7.37 17.38 -32.73
CA ILE A 539 8.59 16.70 -32.29
C ILE A 539 9.85 17.43 -32.80
N PHE A 540 9.91 17.74 -34.10
CA PHE A 540 11.05 18.44 -34.68
C PHE A 540 11.23 19.83 -34.10
N LYS A 541 10.14 20.57 -33.86
CA LYS A 541 10.19 21.88 -33.20
C LYS A 541 10.76 21.75 -31.77
N THR A 542 10.29 20.77 -30.99
CA THR A 542 10.81 20.55 -29.63
C THR A 542 12.28 20.14 -29.62
N LEU A 543 12.77 19.38 -30.60
CA LEU A 543 14.18 19.02 -30.70
C LEU A 543 15.09 20.19 -31.08
N GLN A 544 14.54 21.25 -31.69
CA GLN A 544 15.26 22.47 -32.05
C GLN A 544 15.46 23.43 -30.87
N GLU A 545 14.74 23.26 -29.76
CA GLU A 545 14.84 24.12 -28.57
C GLU A 545 16.26 24.14 -27.98
N ASN A 546 16.77 25.33 -27.66
CA ASN A 546 18.17 25.54 -27.29
C ASN A 546 18.53 25.05 -25.88
N TYR A 547 17.53 24.89 -25.01
CA TYR A 547 17.70 24.49 -23.62
C TYR A 547 17.13 23.09 -23.44
N MET A 548 17.98 22.10 -23.19
CA MET A 548 17.56 20.73 -22.89
C MET A 548 17.93 20.41 -21.45
N ASN A 549 16.92 20.19 -20.60
CA ASN A 549 17.14 19.85 -19.19
C ASN A 549 17.24 18.34 -18.94
N ASP A 550 17.09 17.51 -19.97
CA ASP A 550 17.22 16.06 -19.86
C ASP A 550 18.64 15.55 -20.16
N ASP A 551 19.03 14.45 -19.51
CA ASP A 551 20.28 13.71 -19.79
C ASP A 551 20.21 13.10 -21.21
N ILE A 552 20.45 13.95 -22.21
CA ILE A 552 20.18 13.73 -23.63
C ILE A 552 20.74 12.39 -24.16
N ASP A 553 21.90 11.97 -23.66
CA ASP A 553 22.67 10.86 -24.22
C ASP A 553 22.10 9.47 -23.85
N ASP A 554 21.43 9.36 -22.70
CA ASP A 554 20.87 8.08 -22.21
C ASP A 554 19.60 7.66 -22.98
N TYR A 555 18.96 8.61 -23.67
CA TYR A 555 17.70 8.39 -24.40
C TYR A 555 17.89 8.09 -25.89
N TYR A 556 19.06 8.33 -26.50
CA TYR A 556 19.25 8.05 -27.93
C TYR A 556 19.05 6.58 -28.28
N GLU A 557 19.46 5.68 -27.38
CA GLU A 557 19.26 4.24 -27.58
C GLU A 557 17.78 3.85 -27.58
N CYS A 558 16.89 4.72 -27.09
CA CYS A 558 15.45 4.50 -27.05
C CYS A 558 14.74 4.94 -28.33
N ILE A 559 15.41 5.59 -29.28
CA ILE A 559 14.81 6.05 -30.53
C ILE A 559 14.85 4.91 -31.56
N TRP A 560 13.71 4.61 -32.17
CA TRP A 560 13.57 3.63 -33.25
C TRP A 560 13.15 4.23 -34.60
N ASP A 561 12.74 5.49 -34.61
CA ASP A 561 12.42 6.21 -35.83
C ASP A 561 13.67 6.85 -36.45
N LEU A 562 13.95 6.49 -37.70
CA LEU A 562 15.09 7.00 -38.45
C LEU A 562 14.98 8.52 -38.73
N ALA A 563 13.79 9.03 -39.03
CA ALA A 563 13.60 10.45 -39.32
C ALA A 563 13.88 11.31 -38.06
N LEU A 564 13.52 10.80 -36.88
CA LEU A 564 13.86 11.45 -35.61
C LEU A 564 15.36 11.43 -35.34
N LEU A 565 16.03 10.30 -35.58
CA LEU A 565 17.48 10.18 -35.44
C LEU A 565 18.24 11.12 -36.39
N GLU A 566 17.81 11.24 -37.64
CA GLU A 566 18.40 12.15 -38.63
C GLU A 566 18.25 13.61 -38.21
N SER A 567 17.04 14.01 -37.79
CA SER A 567 16.78 15.36 -37.28
C SER A 567 17.62 15.68 -36.05
N LEU A 568 17.72 14.74 -35.10
CA LEU A 568 18.57 14.85 -33.92
C LEU A 568 20.05 15.03 -34.30
N ILE A 569 20.57 14.22 -35.23
CA ILE A 569 21.96 14.32 -35.70
C ILE A 569 22.21 15.70 -36.33
N ASN A 570 21.28 16.21 -37.13
CA ASN A 570 21.39 17.54 -37.72
C ASN A 570 21.40 18.64 -36.65
N ASN A 571 20.49 18.58 -35.67
CA ASN A 571 20.45 19.53 -34.57
C ASN A 571 21.74 19.51 -33.73
N LEU A 572 22.29 18.32 -33.43
CA LEU A 572 23.57 18.18 -32.72
C LEU A 572 24.75 18.74 -33.53
N ASN A 573 24.72 18.58 -34.85
CA ASN A 573 25.73 19.13 -35.76
C ASN A 573 25.70 20.67 -35.78
N ILE A 574 24.51 21.27 -35.90
CA ILE A 574 24.33 22.73 -35.87
C ILE A 574 24.82 23.31 -34.53
N ARG A 575 24.62 22.60 -33.42
CA ARG A 575 25.05 23.02 -32.07
C ARG A 575 26.53 22.75 -31.77
N GLY A 576 27.24 22.02 -32.63
CA GLY A 576 28.66 21.67 -32.41
C GLY A 576 28.91 20.56 -31.38
N TYR A 577 27.90 19.77 -31.00
CA TYR A 577 28.07 18.65 -30.05
C TYR A 577 28.59 17.38 -30.73
N GLU A 578 29.86 17.39 -31.14
CA GLU A 578 30.47 16.32 -31.96
C GLU A 578 30.53 14.94 -31.27
N ASP A 579 30.70 14.87 -29.96
CA ASP A 579 30.69 13.58 -29.23
C ASP A 579 29.30 12.94 -29.22
N LYS A 580 28.26 13.74 -28.97
CA LYS A 580 26.85 13.30 -28.95
C LYS A 580 26.38 12.91 -30.35
N LYS A 581 26.77 13.69 -31.36
CA LYS A 581 26.55 13.38 -32.78
C LYS A 581 27.16 12.03 -33.15
N ARG A 582 28.41 11.77 -32.75
CA ARG A 582 29.07 10.46 -33.00
C ARG A 582 28.31 9.30 -32.36
N LEU A 583 27.75 9.50 -31.16
CA LEU A 583 26.91 8.50 -30.49
C LEU A 583 25.60 8.26 -31.26
N ALA A 584 24.89 9.31 -31.66
CA ALA A 584 23.65 9.20 -32.44
C ALA A 584 23.87 8.53 -33.81
N ILE A 585 24.96 8.86 -34.51
CA ILE A 585 25.35 8.20 -35.78
C ILE A 585 25.61 6.71 -35.56
N ARG A 586 26.25 6.33 -34.45
CA ARG A 586 26.50 4.91 -34.12
C ARG A 586 25.18 4.15 -33.95
N ILE A 587 24.19 4.76 -33.31
CA ILE A 587 22.86 4.16 -33.11
C ILE A 587 22.13 4.04 -34.44
N CYS A 588 22.14 5.09 -35.27
CA CYS A 588 21.55 5.06 -36.61
C CYS A 588 22.12 3.95 -37.52
N LYS A 589 23.38 3.55 -37.30
CA LYS A 589 24.05 2.46 -38.04
C LYS A 589 23.76 1.05 -37.51
N GLN A 590 22.93 0.90 -36.47
CA GLN A 590 22.54 -0.42 -35.97
C GLN A 590 21.74 -1.18 -37.04
N LYS A 591 22.10 -2.45 -37.28
CA LYS A 591 21.45 -3.29 -38.30
C LYS A 591 19.94 -3.47 -38.06
N ASP A 592 19.54 -3.41 -36.79
CA ASP A 592 18.15 -3.61 -36.37
C ASP A 592 17.24 -2.44 -36.77
N LEU A 593 17.80 -1.25 -37.03
CA LEU A 593 17.09 -0.03 -37.44
C LEU A 593 16.97 0.13 -38.96
N ASN A 594 17.44 -0.85 -39.74
CA ASN A 594 17.37 -0.77 -41.20
C ASN A 594 15.91 -0.79 -41.68
N GLY A 595 15.52 0.23 -42.46
CA GLY A 595 14.18 0.35 -43.04
C GLY A 595 13.78 -0.81 -43.96
N ASN A 596 14.76 -1.56 -44.47
CA ASN A 596 14.54 -2.74 -45.31
C ASN A 596 14.33 -4.04 -44.51
N ASN A 597 14.36 -4.00 -43.17
CA ASN A 597 14.09 -5.17 -42.34
C ASN A 597 12.62 -5.61 -42.47
N SER A 598 12.36 -6.91 -42.31
CA SER A 598 11.00 -7.44 -42.26
C SER A 598 10.23 -6.86 -41.06
N ASP A 599 8.90 -6.81 -41.17
CA ASP A 599 8.05 -6.25 -40.12
C ASP A 599 8.23 -6.99 -38.79
N GLU A 600 8.48 -8.29 -38.79
CA GLU A 600 8.78 -9.07 -37.58
C GLU A 600 10.02 -8.56 -36.83
N ILE A 601 11.11 -8.28 -37.57
CA ILE A 601 12.35 -7.74 -36.99
C ILE A 601 12.09 -6.33 -36.47
N ARG A 602 11.34 -5.51 -37.22
CA ARG A 602 10.97 -4.15 -36.81
C ARG A 602 10.12 -4.15 -35.55
N PHE A 603 9.10 -5.01 -35.46
CA PHE A 603 8.26 -5.14 -34.27
C PHE A 603 9.06 -5.61 -33.05
N ARG A 604 9.94 -6.60 -33.22
CA ARG A 604 10.82 -7.06 -32.14
C ARG A 604 11.73 -5.93 -31.65
N MET A 605 12.34 -5.18 -32.57
CA MET A 605 13.21 -4.06 -32.25
C MET A 605 12.43 -2.95 -31.53
N ILE A 606 11.28 -2.52 -32.05
CA ILE A 606 10.41 -1.52 -31.42
C ILE A 606 10.05 -1.95 -30.00
N ARG A 607 9.71 -3.23 -29.79
CA ARG A 607 9.38 -3.75 -28.46
C ARG A 607 10.56 -3.65 -27.48
N VAL A 608 11.77 -3.95 -27.92
CA VAL A 608 12.99 -3.80 -27.11
C VAL A 608 13.23 -2.31 -26.78
N LYS A 609 13.09 -1.42 -27.77
CA LYS A 609 13.29 0.02 -27.60
C LYS A 609 12.23 0.66 -26.68
N LYS A 610 10.95 0.27 -26.81
CA LYS A 610 9.87 0.65 -25.88
C LYS A 610 10.18 0.23 -24.45
N ARG A 611 10.62 -1.03 -24.25
CA ARG A 611 11.00 -1.53 -22.93
C ARG A 611 12.18 -0.74 -22.35
N LEU A 612 13.17 -0.40 -23.17
CA LEU A 612 14.31 0.42 -22.75
C LEU A 612 13.85 1.83 -22.33
N LEU A 613 13.01 2.46 -23.14
CA LEU A 613 12.43 3.78 -22.84
C LEU A 613 11.73 3.78 -21.49
N TYR A 614 10.83 2.83 -21.26
CA TYR A 614 10.11 2.74 -19.99
C TYR A 614 11.02 2.50 -18.79
N LYS A 615 12.08 1.70 -18.95
CA LYS A 615 13.09 1.50 -17.90
C LYS A 615 13.87 2.78 -17.61
N GLN A 616 14.23 3.55 -18.63
CA GLN A 616 14.92 4.84 -18.45
C GLN A 616 14.02 5.86 -17.76
N LEU A 617 12.75 5.95 -18.17
CA LEU A 617 11.75 6.79 -17.50
C LEU A 617 11.56 6.36 -16.03
N LEU A 618 11.37 5.06 -15.76
CA LEU A 618 11.30 4.52 -14.40
C LEU A 618 12.54 4.89 -13.58
N ALA A 619 13.72 4.78 -14.17
CA ALA A 619 14.97 5.12 -13.51
C ALA A 619 15.10 6.61 -13.19
N HIS A 620 14.68 7.47 -14.12
CA HIS A 620 14.74 8.91 -13.97
C HIS A 620 13.78 9.42 -12.90
N TYR A 621 12.53 8.95 -12.92
CA TYR A 621 11.50 9.43 -12.00
C TYR A 621 11.52 8.66 -10.66
N LEU A 622 11.48 7.32 -10.63
CA LEU A 622 11.22 6.56 -9.39
C LEU A 622 12.47 6.23 -8.53
N LEU A 623 13.64 6.03 -9.14
CA LEU A 623 14.85 5.63 -8.39
C LEU A 623 15.48 6.69 -7.46
N PRO A 624 15.33 8.02 -7.67
CA PRO A 624 15.80 9.03 -6.72
C PRO A 624 15.25 8.86 -5.29
N HIS A 625 14.04 8.29 -5.15
CA HIS A 625 13.34 8.12 -3.87
C HIS A 625 13.47 6.70 -3.27
N CYS A 626 13.86 5.69 -4.05
CA CYS A 626 14.09 4.33 -3.57
C CYS A 626 15.56 4.11 -3.18
N ARG A 627 15.88 4.24 -1.88
CA ARG A 627 17.22 3.90 -1.32
C ARG A 627 17.70 2.46 -1.63
N LEU A 628 16.81 1.56 -2.06
CA LEU A 628 17.10 0.14 -2.28
C LEU A 628 17.71 -0.20 -3.66
N TYR A 629 17.63 0.67 -4.67
CA TYR A 629 18.04 0.34 -6.04
C TYR A 629 19.28 1.09 -6.56
N ARG A 630 19.96 1.87 -5.70
CA ARG A 630 21.14 2.68 -6.07
C ARG A 630 22.41 1.89 -6.46
N SER A 631 22.42 0.56 -6.40
CA SER A 631 23.56 -0.18 -6.93
C SER A 631 23.39 -0.39 -8.43
N ARG A 632 24.22 0.29 -9.23
CA ARG A 632 24.46 -0.03 -10.67
C ARG A 632 24.75 -1.53 -10.90
N ALA A 633 25.12 -2.27 -9.86
CA ALA A 633 25.29 -3.72 -9.85
C ALA A 633 23.96 -4.52 -9.94
N MET A 634 22.86 -4.06 -9.33
CA MET A 634 21.57 -4.78 -9.41
C MET A 634 20.88 -4.64 -10.78
N MET A 635 21.05 -3.50 -11.47
CA MET A 635 20.62 -3.37 -12.87
C MET A 635 21.36 -4.35 -13.79
N LYS A 636 22.67 -4.61 -13.55
CA LYS A 636 23.43 -5.64 -14.28
C LYS A 636 22.99 -7.06 -13.93
N PHE A 637 22.60 -7.33 -12.68
CA PHE A 637 22.18 -8.65 -12.24
C PHE A 637 20.82 -9.06 -12.85
N HIS A 638 19.85 -8.14 -12.94
CA HIS A 638 18.61 -8.39 -13.67
C HIS A 638 18.77 -8.41 -15.20
N TYR A 639 19.80 -7.74 -15.74
CA TYR A 639 20.14 -7.84 -17.17
C TYR A 639 20.58 -9.26 -17.58
N GLN A 640 21.13 -10.05 -16.66
CA GLN A 640 21.60 -11.41 -16.94
C GLN A 640 20.55 -12.49 -16.69
N GLN A 641 19.58 -12.27 -15.78
CA GLN A 641 18.52 -13.24 -15.52
C GLN A 641 17.36 -13.19 -16.52
N ILE A 642 17.14 -12.06 -17.22
CA ILE A 642 16.03 -11.93 -18.18
C ILE A 642 16.39 -12.42 -19.60
N ASN A 643 17.66 -12.78 -19.84
CA ASN A 643 18.09 -13.43 -21.09
C ASN A 643 18.06 -14.96 -21.03
N PHE A 644 17.53 -15.53 -19.95
CA PHE A 644 17.18 -16.95 -19.83
C PHE A 644 15.70 -17.05 -19.48
N ASP A 645 14.84 -16.74 -20.46
CA ASP A 645 13.52 -17.33 -20.67
C ASP A 645 13.07 -17.04 -22.11
#